data_AF-A0A9W9AAX6-F1
#
_entry.id   AF-A0A9W9AAX6-F1
#
_cell.length_a   1.000
_cell.length_b   1.000
_cell.length_c   1.000
_cell.angle_alpha   90.00
_cell.angle_beta   90.00
_cell.angle_gamma   90.00
#
_symmetry.space_group_name_H-M   'P 1'
#
loop_
_entity.id
_entity.type
_entity.pdbx_description
1 polymer ?
#
loop_
_entity_poly.entity_id
_entity_poly.type
_entity_poly.pdbx_seq_one_letter_code
_entity_poly.pdbx_strand_id
1 'polypeptide(L)'
;MPQITSRSRRYSQLLVGGFISWIVLTRLPSLFLGPFSYVDIANTATECNTDARADRNSEDDGWSEQKTSLLEREKKAKGQHTYRPDGLLEVNPKGPHPIFELMDRAEKEWNDKLRKASTSLDEAIVEYRRRYRRNPPKGFDKWWEYVQKHNVQLPDEYDQIYHDMEPFWGLKPSYLLELQAERESKLDTYTIGKNADGKLDILKTSSQRGSYAQLISIATKVLDVLRDVEDELPSFRATFTPHDVPNLMTDYVVKSKLLEAARTDSHIGKAQIPSVHRLGWLSACDPESPARQIDFNLDGPSPPKPKKSFIYDHLLTMNPCLHPDLFWVHGQFLSHDTGPNTCPTMIPEFSSCSTSLHHNIRFPTPYGWVEDILPRSDDPDFADKTDERLLWRGTNTGIHHSPRTRWQSSHRNTLVRTVNEVNGTLDFLVSPNLGYEDQPVDNPKTARRARLNPAMMDAAFVREPSQCDEPTCSQMKQIYEYKDMQSMKDAGNYKYVLDMDGNGWSGRFKRLMTSNSLVFKTTIYPEWFVDRVAPWVHYIPVQVDLSDLYDSLIFFRGDSNGEGAHEELARQIALQGREWSKKYWRREDIIAYSYRLFLEYARIMSLDREAMTYQGEGEIHFDRWKKDEDIMQDPPLH
;
A
#
# COMPACT_ATOMS: atom_id res chain seq x y z
N MET A 1 -24.86 41.35 30.33
CA MET A 1 -24.87 42.60 31.14
C MET A 1 -23.72 42.53 32.13
N PRO A 2 -23.13 43.67 32.58
CA PRO A 2 -22.71 44.91 31.90
C PRO A 2 -21.15 44.91 31.76
N GLN A 3 -20.34 45.96 31.51
CA GLN A 3 -20.43 47.33 30.95
C GLN A 3 -19.50 47.38 29.69
N ILE A 4 -19.43 48.35 28.77
CA ILE A 4 -19.90 49.75 28.62
C ILE A 4 -18.94 50.86 29.11
N THR A 5 -17.94 51.22 28.29
CA THR A 5 -17.36 52.59 28.10
C THR A 5 -16.69 52.61 26.70
N SER A 6 -17.20 53.29 25.67
CA SER A 6 -17.27 54.75 25.39
C SER A 6 -15.90 55.37 25.01
N ARG A 7 -15.74 56.30 24.03
CA ARG A 7 -16.61 56.93 23.00
C ARG A 7 -15.66 57.63 21.97
N SER A 8 -15.92 57.68 20.65
CA SER A 8 -16.56 58.81 19.93
C SER A 8 -16.29 58.67 18.40
N ARG A 9 -17.27 58.80 17.49
CA ARG A 9 -17.67 59.97 16.62
C ARG A 9 -16.57 60.48 15.64
N ARG A 10 -16.84 60.84 14.37
CA ARG A 10 -18.04 60.81 13.45
C ARG A 10 -17.55 60.95 11.98
N TYR A 11 -18.20 60.36 10.96
CA TYR A 11 -19.15 60.97 9.97
C TYR A 11 -18.73 62.36 9.42
N SER A 12 -18.78 62.67 8.11
CA SER A 12 -19.85 62.41 7.10
C SER A 12 -19.26 62.22 5.67
N GLN A 13 -19.80 61.49 4.66
CA GLN A 13 -21.14 61.29 4.04
C GLN A 13 -21.43 62.18 2.79
N LEU A 14 -22.28 61.66 1.87
CA LEU A 14 -22.91 62.26 0.65
C LEU A 14 -22.20 62.07 -0.72
N LEU A 15 -22.89 61.90 -1.88
CA LEU A 15 -24.11 61.11 -2.24
C LEU A 15 -24.38 61.12 -3.79
N VAL A 16 -25.08 60.10 -4.34
CA VAL A 16 -25.78 60.05 -5.67
C VAL A 16 -24.91 60.15 -6.96
N GLY A 17 -25.19 59.48 -8.10
CA GLY A 17 -26.14 58.39 -8.43
C GLY A 17 -26.67 58.40 -9.90
N GLY A 18 -27.00 57.21 -10.46
CA GLY A 18 -27.64 57.01 -11.80
C GLY A 18 -26.69 56.84 -13.01
N PHE A 19 -27.08 56.32 -14.19
CA PHE A 19 -28.32 55.61 -14.61
C PHE A 19 -28.18 55.01 -16.06
N ILE A 20 -28.92 53.92 -16.39
CA ILE A 20 -29.38 53.43 -17.74
C ILE A 20 -28.40 52.73 -18.73
N SER A 21 -28.52 51.38 -18.79
CA SER A 21 -28.89 50.45 -19.91
C SER A 21 -28.39 50.51 -21.39
N TRP A 22 -28.31 49.29 -21.97
CA TRP A 22 -28.57 48.87 -23.40
C TRP A 22 -27.52 49.18 -24.50
N ILE A 23 -27.33 48.38 -25.58
CA ILE A 23 -27.69 46.96 -25.87
C ILE A 23 -26.74 46.33 -26.96
N VAL A 24 -26.93 45.04 -27.27
CA VAL A 24 -26.19 44.16 -28.21
C VAL A 24 -26.34 44.52 -29.70
N LEU A 25 -25.29 44.35 -30.54
CA LEU A 25 -25.38 43.71 -31.89
C LEU A 25 -24.02 43.43 -32.59
N THR A 26 -24.06 42.58 -33.63
CA THR A 26 -22.96 41.84 -34.28
C THR A 26 -22.40 42.51 -35.56
N ARG A 27 -21.12 42.21 -35.94
CA ARG A 27 -20.70 41.62 -37.25
C ARG A 27 -19.16 41.59 -37.49
N LEU A 28 -18.73 40.68 -38.39
CA LEU A 28 -17.40 40.49 -39.02
C LEU A 28 -17.27 41.37 -40.32
N PRO A 29 -16.19 41.37 -41.17
CA PRO A 29 -15.00 40.47 -41.26
C PRO A 29 -13.62 41.09 -41.71
N SER A 30 -12.58 40.22 -41.83
CA SER A 30 -11.44 40.28 -42.83
C SER A 30 -10.36 41.40 -42.73
N LEU A 31 -9.09 41.33 -43.20
CA LEU A 31 -8.15 40.33 -43.81
C LEU A 31 -6.81 40.35 -43.00
N PHE A 32 -5.75 39.53 -43.11
CA PHE A 32 -5.02 38.79 -44.18
C PHE A 32 -4.56 37.40 -43.61
N LEU A 33 -4.49 36.25 -44.30
CA LEU A 33 -3.71 35.80 -45.49
C LEU A 33 -2.17 35.89 -45.32
N GLY A 34 -1.34 34.84 -45.43
CA GLY A 34 -1.44 33.38 -45.72
C GLY A 34 0.01 32.83 -45.93
N PRO A 35 0.31 31.74 -46.68
CA PRO A 35 -0.28 30.38 -46.86
C PRO A 35 0.47 29.35 -45.95
N PHE A 36 0.42 28.01 -46.02
CA PHE A 36 0.22 26.94 -47.04
C PHE A 36 -0.52 25.75 -46.38
N SER A 37 -1.71 25.32 -46.82
CA SER A 37 -2.02 24.36 -47.90
C SER A 37 -1.77 22.87 -47.57
N TYR A 38 -2.83 22.16 -47.20
CA TYR A 38 -2.98 20.70 -47.14
C TYR A 38 -3.61 20.17 -48.45
N VAL A 39 -3.43 18.89 -48.79
CA VAL A 39 -4.26 18.17 -49.79
C VAL A 39 -4.47 16.73 -49.33
N ASP A 40 -5.73 16.31 -49.22
CA ASP A 40 -6.15 14.92 -48.96
C ASP A 40 -6.19 14.08 -50.24
N ILE A 41 -5.94 12.76 -50.11
CA ILE A 41 -6.50 11.74 -51.02
C ILE A 41 -6.99 10.56 -50.16
N ALA A 42 -8.15 10.00 -50.50
CA ALA A 42 -8.78 8.89 -49.80
C ALA A 42 -8.87 7.62 -50.65
N ASN A 43 -9.03 6.48 -49.96
CA ASN A 43 -9.62 5.19 -50.40
C ASN A 43 -9.48 4.73 -51.86
N THR A 44 -8.73 3.63 -52.05
CA THR A 44 -9.20 2.49 -52.86
C THR A 44 -8.60 1.19 -52.31
N ALA A 45 -9.19 0.04 -52.66
CA ALA A 45 -8.76 -1.28 -52.22
C ALA A 45 -8.54 -2.23 -53.43
N THR A 46 -8.30 -3.51 -53.12
CA THR A 46 -8.31 -4.71 -53.99
C THR A 46 -7.03 -5.11 -54.77
N GLU A 47 -6.86 -6.44 -54.83
CA GLU A 47 -6.13 -7.30 -55.81
C GLU A 47 -4.59 -7.52 -55.75
N CYS A 48 -4.24 -8.72 -55.23
CA CYS A 48 -3.44 -9.78 -55.86
C CYS A 48 -2.05 -9.52 -56.50
N ASN A 49 -1.01 -9.76 -55.69
CA ASN A 49 -0.02 -10.84 -55.86
C ASN A 49 0.49 -11.23 -57.27
N THR A 50 1.76 -10.95 -57.58
CA THR A 50 2.64 -11.78 -58.45
C THR A 50 4.11 -11.71 -58.00
N ASP A 51 4.89 -12.74 -58.35
CA ASP A 51 6.28 -12.97 -57.93
C ASP A 51 7.31 -11.87 -58.27
N ALA A 52 8.29 -11.71 -57.37
CA ALA A 52 9.65 -11.31 -57.73
C ALA A 52 10.67 -12.12 -56.91
N ARG A 53 11.50 -12.92 -57.58
CA ARG A 53 12.65 -13.58 -56.94
C ARG A 53 13.76 -12.56 -56.68
N ALA A 54 14.38 -12.63 -55.52
CA ALA A 54 15.68 -12.02 -55.23
C ALA A 54 16.65 -13.10 -54.77
N ASP A 55 17.89 -13.04 -55.27
CA ASP A 55 18.90 -14.06 -55.01
C ASP A 55 19.44 -13.98 -53.57
N ARG A 56 19.67 -15.15 -52.96
CA ARG A 56 20.42 -15.27 -51.71
C ARG A 56 21.88 -15.56 -52.02
N ASN A 57 22.72 -14.55 -51.91
CA ASN A 57 24.13 -14.74 -51.60
C ASN A 57 24.35 -14.45 -50.11
N SER A 58 25.19 -15.26 -49.49
CA SER A 58 25.52 -15.20 -48.06
C SER A 58 26.62 -14.17 -47.78
N GLU A 59 26.41 -13.33 -46.78
CA GLU A 59 27.48 -12.87 -45.89
C GLU A 59 27.20 -13.48 -44.50
N ASP A 60 28.26 -13.87 -43.78
CA ASP A 60 28.22 -14.95 -42.79
C ASP A 60 28.00 -14.48 -41.34
N ASP A 61 27.60 -15.40 -40.46
CA ASP A 61 27.08 -15.10 -39.11
C ASP A 61 28.17 -14.68 -38.10
N GLY A 62 28.49 -13.38 -38.04
CA GLY A 62 29.41 -12.80 -37.04
C GLY A 62 28.80 -12.43 -35.68
N TRP A 63 27.46 -12.48 -35.52
CA TRP A 63 26.73 -11.96 -34.35
C TRP A 63 26.02 -13.01 -33.50
N SER A 64 26.03 -14.28 -33.90
CA SER A 64 25.39 -15.39 -33.17
C SER A 64 26.32 -15.98 -32.09
N GLU A 65 27.59 -16.27 -32.43
CA GLU A 65 28.53 -16.96 -31.54
C GLU A 65 28.82 -16.21 -30.22
N GLN A 66 28.89 -14.87 -30.25
CA GLN A 66 29.16 -14.05 -29.06
C GLN A 66 28.05 -14.13 -28.00
N LYS A 67 26.81 -14.47 -28.37
CA LYS A 67 25.74 -14.74 -27.39
C LYS A 67 25.90 -16.09 -26.71
N THR A 68 26.38 -17.10 -27.44
CA THR A 68 26.60 -18.45 -26.90
C THR A 68 27.77 -18.47 -25.92
N SER A 69 28.88 -17.76 -26.22
CA SER A 69 30.09 -17.77 -25.37
C SER A 69 29.96 -17.05 -24.02
N LEU A 70 28.86 -16.31 -23.78
CA LEU A 70 28.59 -15.67 -22.48
C LEU A 70 27.76 -16.55 -21.53
N LEU A 71 27.09 -17.58 -22.04
CA LEU A 71 26.21 -18.46 -21.24
C LEU A 71 26.96 -19.54 -20.44
N GLU A 72 28.25 -19.77 -20.72
CA GLU A 72 29.10 -20.76 -20.03
C GLU A 72 30.12 -20.14 -19.05
N ARG A 73 29.98 -18.87 -18.68
CA ARG A 73 30.82 -18.27 -17.63
C ARG A 73 30.40 -18.80 -16.26
N GLU A 74 31.20 -19.70 -15.67
CA GLU A 74 30.96 -20.20 -14.31
C GLU A 74 30.85 -19.04 -13.32
N LYS A 75 29.68 -18.89 -12.66
CA LYS A 75 29.45 -17.84 -11.65
C LYS A 75 30.48 -17.98 -10.53
N LYS A 76 31.19 -16.88 -10.21
CA LYS A 76 32.20 -16.88 -9.13
C LYS A 76 31.58 -17.06 -7.75
N ALA A 77 30.38 -16.51 -7.54
CA ALA A 77 29.56 -16.77 -6.37
C ALA A 77 29.07 -18.23 -6.37
N LYS A 78 29.42 -18.97 -5.31
CA LYS A 78 29.07 -20.40 -5.14
C LYS A 78 28.24 -20.69 -3.89
N GLY A 79 27.85 -19.65 -3.14
CA GLY A 79 26.81 -19.71 -2.12
C GLY A 79 25.45 -19.34 -2.68
N GLN A 80 24.39 -19.79 -2.01
CA GLN A 80 23.01 -19.37 -2.27
C GLN A 80 22.46 -18.69 -1.01
N HIS A 81 21.58 -17.70 -1.18
CA HIS A 81 20.88 -17.06 -0.07
C HIS A 81 19.77 -17.96 0.49
N THR A 82 19.38 -17.74 1.75
CA THR A 82 18.33 -18.53 2.40
C THR A 82 17.04 -17.72 2.47
N TYR A 83 16.05 -18.08 1.66
CA TYR A 83 14.70 -17.53 1.74
C TYR A 83 13.96 -18.20 2.91
N ARG A 84 13.60 -17.44 3.95
CA ARG A 84 12.90 -17.90 5.15
C ARG A 84 11.38 -17.86 4.96
N PRO A 85 10.61 -18.75 5.60
CA PRO A 85 9.13 -18.76 5.50
C PRO A 85 8.44 -17.55 6.13
N ASP A 86 9.19 -16.59 6.68
CA ASP A 86 8.72 -15.34 7.27
C ASP A 86 8.92 -14.12 6.36
N GLY A 87 9.37 -14.31 5.13
CA GLY A 87 9.54 -13.24 4.12
C GLY A 87 10.93 -12.59 4.09
N LEU A 88 11.87 -13.01 4.94
CA LEU A 88 13.25 -12.54 4.93
C LEU A 88 14.19 -13.43 4.12
N LEU A 89 15.07 -12.82 3.34
CA LEU A 89 16.23 -13.44 2.70
C LEU A 89 17.44 -13.25 3.62
N GLU A 90 18.00 -14.33 4.17
CA GLU A 90 19.29 -14.29 4.88
C GLU A 90 20.46 -14.31 3.88
N VAL A 91 21.32 -13.30 3.98
CA VAL A 91 22.48 -13.14 3.09
C VAL A 91 23.52 -14.21 3.38
N ASN A 92 23.93 -14.91 2.33
CA ASN A 92 25.09 -15.80 2.34
C ASN A 92 26.30 -15.04 1.77
N PRO A 93 27.37 -14.77 2.55
CA PRO A 93 28.56 -14.06 2.07
C PRO A 93 29.34 -14.74 0.93
N LYS A 94 28.93 -15.95 0.49
CA LYS A 94 29.50 -16.63 -0.68
C LYS A 94 28.59 -16.56 -1.92
N GLY A 95 27.37 -16.06 -1.78
CA GLY A 95 26.44 -15.79 -2.88
C GLY A 95 26.64 -14.40 -3.47
N PRO A 96 25.91 -14.04 -4.55
CA PRO A 96 25.98 -12.72 -5.19
C PRO A 96 25.40 -11.61 -4.30
N HIS A 97 25.39 -10.36 -4.75
CA HIS A 97 24.72 -9.30 -3.99
C HIS A 97 23.18 -9.49 -4.02
N PRO A 98 22.49 -9.56 -2.86
CA PRO A 98 21.12 -10.08 -2.77
C PRO A 98 20.08 -9.27 -3.54
N ILE A 99 20.29 -7.96 -3.70
CA ILE A 99 19.34 -7.09 -4.40
C ILE A 99 19.18 -7.48 -5.89
N PHE A 100 20.20 -8.05 -6.54
CA PHE A 100 20.04 -8.59 -7.90
C PHE A 100 19.08 -9.79 -7.91
N GLU A 101 19.26 -10.77 -7.02
CA GLU A 101 18.35 -11.94 -6.93
C GLU A 101 16.92 -11.52 -6.56
N LEU A 102 16.76 -10.48 -5.73
CA LEU A 102 15.46 -9.93 -5.35
C LEU A 102 14.76 -9.21 -6.51
N MET A 103 15.50 -8.43 -7.30
CA MET A 103 14.97 -7.76 -8.51
C MET A 103 14.62 -8.79 -9.60
N ASP A 104 15.55 -9.69 -9.97
CA ASP A 104 15.32 -10.75 -10.97
C ASP A 104 14.08 -11.59 -10.61
N ARG A 105 13.95 -11.96 -9.33
CA ARG A 105 12.80 -12.70 -8.81
C ARG A 105 11.51 -11.91 -8.96
N ALA A 106 11.48 -10.67 -8.47
CA ALA A 106 10.26 -9.88 -8.43
C ALA A 106 9.79 -9.45 -9.83
N GLU A 107 10.72 -9.13 -10.75
CA GLU A 107 10.37 -8.88 -12.16
C GLU A 107 9.82 -10.14 -12.84
N LYS A 108 10.33 -11.33 -12.54
CA LYS A 108 9.74 -12.59 -13.02
C LYS A 108 8.33 -12.80 -12.46
N GLU A 109 8.15 -12.69 -11.14
CA GLU A 109 6.86 -12.88 -10.48
C GLU A 109 5.80 -11.88 -10.97
N TRP A 110 6.20 -10.63 -11.22
CA TRP A 110 5.36 -9.58 -11.81
C TRP A 110 4.97 -9.88 -13.27
N ASN A 111 5.92 -10.31 -14.11
CA ASN A 111 5.63 -10.70 -15.49
C ASN A 111 4.78 -11.98 -15.58
N ASP A 112 4.99 -12.95 -14.69
CA ASP A 112 4.14 -14.14 -14.57
C ASP A 112 2.72 -13.78 -14.12
N LYS A 113 2.56 -12.81 -13.19
CA LYS A 113 1.26 -12.27 -12.76
C LYS A 113 0.53 -11.54 -13.91
N LEU A 114 1.21 -10.65 -14.63
CA LEU A 114 0.65 -9.96 -15.80
C LEU A 114 0.23 -10.93 -16.93
N ARG A 115 0.95 -12.05 -17.13
CA ARG A 115 0.60 -13.08 -18.12
C ARG A 115 -0.59 -13.95 -17.72
N LYS A 116 -0.85 -14.12 -16.42
CA LYS A 116 -1.94 -14.96 -15.88
C LYS A 116 -3.29 -14.23 -15.75
N ALA A 117 -3.31 -12.90 -15.86
CA ALA A 117 -4.51 -12.09 -15.70
C ALA A 117 -5.62 -12.46 -16.70
N SER A 118 -6.85 -12.65 -16.21
CA SER A 118 -8.01 -13.03 -17.01
C SER A 118 -8.35 -11.97 -18.07
N THR A 119 -8.70 -12.42 -19.27
CA THR A 119 -9.06 -11.53 -20.40
C THR A 119 -10.55 -11.53 -20.72
N SER A 120 -11.27 -12.55 -20.23
CA SER A 120 -12.71 -12.78 -20.42
C SER A 120 -13.42 -13.03 -19.08
N LEU A 121 -14.75 -12.87 -19.09
CA LEU A 121 -15.60 -13.12 -17.93
C LEU A 121 -15.44 -14.57 -17.43
N ASP A 122 -15.42 -15.53 -18.34
CA ASP A 122 -15.41 -16.96 -18.05
C ASP A 122 -14.06 -17.39 -17.43
N GLU A 123 -12.94 -16.84 -17.93
CA GLU A 123 -11.62 -16.99 -17.30
C GLU A 123 -11.63 -16.44 -15.87
N ALA A 124 -12.20 -15.25 -15.65
CA ALA A 124 -12.26 -14.63 -14.33
C ALA A 124 -13.18 -15.41 -13.36
N ILE A 125 -14.24 -16.07 -13.86
CA ILE A 125 -15.07 -16.99 -13.06
C ILE A 125 -14.25 -18.23 -12.66
N VAL A 126 -13.49 -18.81 -13.58
CA VAL A 126 -12.65 -20.00 -13.33
C VAL A 126 -11.50 -19.68 -12.37
N GLU A 127 -10.84 -18.53 -12.52
CA GLU A 127 -9.76 -18.07 -11.64
C GLU A 127 -10.29 -17.71 -10.24
N TYR A 128 -11.45 -17.04 -10.14
CA TYR A 128 -12.12 -16.82 -8.86
C TYR A 128 -12.45 -18.15 -8.15
N ARG A 129 -12.99 -19.13 -8.88
CA ARG A 129 -13.24 -20.50 -8.37
C ARG A 129 -11.93 -21.19 -7.93
N ARG A 130 -10.82 -20.98 -8.65
CA ARG A 130 -9.50 -21.53 -8.30
C ARG A 130 -8.96 -20.94 -6.99
N ARG A 131 -8.95 -19.61 -6.84
CA ARG A 131 -8.42 -18.91 -5.65
C ARG A 131 -9.29 -19.16 -4.42
N TYR A 132 -10.58 -18.82 -4.51
CA TYR A 132 -11.45 -18.66 -3.34
C TYR A 132 -12.38 -19.85 -3.05
N ARG A 133 -12.32 -20.89 -3.91
CA ARG A 133 -13.08 -22.15 -3.80
C ARG A 133 -14.61 -21.97 -3.68
N ARG A 134 -15.12 -20.85 -4.19
CA ARG A 134 -16.55 -20.47 -4.20
C ARG A 134 -16.92 -19.89 -5.57
N ASN A 135 -18.22 -19.83 -5.87
CA ASN A 135 -18.73 -19.03 -6.99
C ASN A 135 -18.60 -17.52 -6.67
N PRO A 136 -18.47 -16.64 -7.67
CA PRO A 136 -18.43 -15.19 -7.46
C PRO A 136 -19.77 -14.61 -6.96
N PRO A 137 -19.81 -13.37 -6.43
CA PRO A 137 -21.03 -12.73 -5.96
C PRO A 137 -21.90 -12.24 -7.14
N LYS A 138 -23.20 -12.14 -6.91
CA LYS A 138 -24.17 -11.57 -7.86
C LYS A 138 -23.79 -10.14 -8.23
N GLY A 139 -23.79 -9.83 -9.53
CA GLY A 139 -23.25 -8.58 -10.07
C GLY A 139 -21.78 -8.65 -10.50
N PHE A 140 -21.12 -9.82 -10.39
CA PHE A 140 -19.77 -10.05 -10.93
C PHE A 140 -19.67 -9.75 -12.43
N ASP A 141 -20.73 -10.04 -13.19
CA ASP A 141 -20.89 -9.66 -14.60
C ASP A 141 -20.85 -8.14 -14.81
N LYS A 142 -21.53 -7.36 -13.96
CA LYS A 142 -21.55 -5.89 -14.04
C LYS A 142 -20.26 -5.23 -13.55
N TRP A 143 -19.67 -5.80 -12.50
CA TRP A 143 -18.31 -5.47 -12.09
C TRP A 143 -17.28 -5.79 -13.19
N TRP A 144 -17.45 -6.87 -13.95
CA TRP A 144 -16.59 -7.20 -15.10
C TRP A 144 -16.79 -6.23 -16.27
N GLU A 145 -18.04 -5.86 -16.59
CA GLU A 145 -18.36 -4.80 -17.56
C GLU A 145 -17.68 -3.47 -17.17
N TYR A 146 -17.68 -3.10 -15.89
CA TYR A 146 -16.93 -1.94 -15.38
C TYR A 146 -15.42 -2.10 -15.59
N VAL A 147 -14.84 -3.25 -15.19
CA VAL A 147 -13.41 -3.58 -15.33
C VAL A 147 -12.94 -3.44 -16.77
N GLN A 148 -13.66 -4.01 -17.74
CA GLN A 148 -13.32 -3.90 -19.16
C GLN A 148 -13.48 -2.46 -19.68
N LYS A 149 -14.62 -1.81 -19.40
CA LYS A 149 -14.93 -0.44 -19.82
C LYS A 149 -13.89 0.59 -19.37
N HIS A 150 -13.34 0.42 -18.17
CA HIS A 150 -12.35 1.35 -17.57
C HIS A 150 -10.91 0.83 -17.67
N ASN A 151 -10.67 -0.26 -18.39
CA ASN A 151 -9.35 -0.90 -18.56
C ASN A 151 -8.65 -1.14 -17.20
N VAL A 152 -9.38 -1.68 -16.22
CA VAL A 152 -8.85 -2.03 -14.89
C VAL A 152 -7.91 -3.22 -15.03
N GLN A 153 -6.66 -3.03 -14.61
CA GLN A 153 -5.61 -4.05 -14.75
C GLN A 153 -5.63 -5.02 -13.57
N LEU A 154 -5.12 -6.24 -13.78
CA LEU A 154 -5.07 -7.31 -12.77
C LEU A 154 -6.46 -7.58 -12.15
N PRO A 155 -7.44 -8.07 -12.93
CA PRO A 155 -8.81 -8.23 -12.47
C PRO A 155 -8.99 -9.39 -11.48
N ASP A 156 -8.00 -10.27 -11.33
CA ASP A 156 -8.05 -11.44 -10.44
C ASP A 156 -7.39 -11.17 -9.07
N GLU A 157 -6.57 -10.12 -8.97
CA GLU A 157 -5.70 -9.84 -7.82
C GLU A 157 -6.45 -9.02 -6.74
N TYR A 158 -7.41 -9.67 -6.08
CA TYR A 158 -8.26 -9.11 -5.02
C TYR A 158 -8.19 -9.91 -3.71
N ASP A 159 -7.10 -10.64 -3.48
CA ASP A 159 -6.96 -11.60 -2.38
C ASP A 159 -7.09 -10.94 -0.99
N GLN A 160 -6.67 -9.69 -0.82
CA GLN A 160 -6.88 -8.91 0.40
C GLN A 160 -8.37 -8.72 0.77
N ILE A 161 -9.29 -8.64 -0.20
CA ILE A 161 -10.75 -8.64 0.07
C ILE A 161 -11.15 -9.96 0.71
N TYR A 162 -10.69 -11.07 0.12
CA TYR A 162 -10.99 -12.41 0.59
C TYR A 162 -10.41 -12.65 2.00
N HIS A 163 -9.15 -12.30 2.23
CA HIS A 163 -8.49 -12.49 3.54
C HIS A 163 -9.13 -11.68 4.67
N ASP A 164 -9.67 -10.49 4.38
CA ASP A 164 -10.42 -9.68 5.34
C ASP A 164 -11.82 -10.25 5.61
N MET A 165 -12.41 -10.94 4.63
CA MET A 165 -13.81 -11.36 4.67
C MET A 165 -14.05 -12.83 5.04
N GLU A 166 -13.09 -13.73 4.79
CA GLU A 166 -13.22 -15.19 4.99
C GLU A 166 -13.71 -15.58 6.40
N PRO A 167 -13.26 -14.98 7.53
CA PRO A 167 -13.77 -15.34 8.85
C PRO A 167 -15.27 -15.03 9.05
N PHE A 168 -15.83 -14.06 8.33
CA PHE A 168 -17.25 -13.73 8.43
C PHE A 168 -18.16 -14.73 7.68
N TRP A 169 -17.62 -15.53 6.76
CA TRP A 169 -18.37 -16.67 6.18
C TRP A 169 -18.73 -17.70 7.27
N GLY A 170 -17.82 -17.98 8.21
CA GLY A 170 -18.07 -18.91 9.32
C GLY A 170 -19.14 -18.45 10.32
N LEU A 171 -19.55 -17.19 10.30
CA LEU A 171 -20.64 -16.66 11.13
C LEU A 171 -22.01 -16.82 10.46
N LYS A 172 -23.03 -17.21 11.23
CA LYS A 172 -24.43 -17.18 10.79
C LYS A 172 -24.84 -15.75 10.42
N PRO A 173 -25.45 -15.50 9.24
CA PRO A 173 -25.84 -14.15 8.83
C PRO A 173 -26.77 -13.41 9.81
N SER A 174 -27.67 -14.13 10.49
CA SER A 174 -28.50 -13.52 11.55
C SER A 174 -27.67 -12.88 12.67
N TYR A 175 -26.56 -13.52 13.05
CA TYR A 175 -25.66 -13.02 14.09
C TYR A 175 -24.73 -11.92 13.56
N LEU A 176 -24.33 -11.95 12.29
CA LEU A 176 -23.68 -10.81 11.64
C LEU A 176 -24.58 -9.56 11.65
N LEU A 177 -25.88 -9.72 11.40
CA LEU A 177 -26.85 -8.63 11.46
C LEU A 177 -27.09 -8.12 12.89
N GLU A 178 -27.10 -8.99 13.91
CA GLU A 178 -27.07 -8.57 15.33
C GLU A 178 -25.83 -7.73 15.64
N LEU A 179 -24.64 -8.19 15.25
CA LEU A 179 -23.37 -7.51 15.50
C LEU A 179 -23.27 -6.17 14.77
N GLN A 180 -23.76 -6.09 13.54
CA GLN A 180 -23.90 -4.84 12.80
C GLN A 180 -24.82 -3.87 13.56
N ALA A 181 -26.03 -4.27 13.93
CA ALA A 181 -26.99 -3.41 14.62
C ALA A 181 -26.49 -2.90 15.99
N GLU A 182 -25.76 -3.74 16.75
CA GLU A 182 -25.05 -3.33 17.96
C GLU A 182 -23.95 -2.30 17.62
N ARG A 183 -23.11 -2.59 16.61
CA ARG A 183 -21.96 -1.76 16.26
C ARG A 183 -22.33 -0.39 15.71
N GLU A 184 -23.40 -0.27 14.94
CA GLU A 184 -23.96 1.02 14.49
C GLU A 184 -24.30 1.98 15.64
N SER A 185 -24.40 1.48 16.88
CA SER A 185 -24.75 2.28 18.06
C SER A 185 -23.53 2.67 18.90
N LYS A 186 -22.36 2.05 18.67
CA LYS A 186 -21.10 2.35 19.37
C LYS A 186 -20.64 3.78 19.06
N LEU A 187 -20.19 4.51 20.08
CA LEU A 187 -19.62 5.85 19.91
C LEU A 187 -18.41 5.87 18.95
N ASP A 188 -18.30 6.99 18.23
CA ASP A 188 -17.38 7.25 17.13
C ASP A 188 -17.39 6.15 16.07
N THR A 189 -18.59 5.95 15.50
CA THR A 189 -18.83 5.15 14.29
C THR A 189 -19.77 5.90 13.34
N TYR A 190 -19.71 5.56 12.05
CA TYR A 190 -20.72 5.96 11.07
C TYR A 190 -21.09 4.78 10.18
N THR A 191 -22.30 4.80 9.62
CA THR A 191 -22.84 3.71 8.81
C THR A 191 -23.30 4.25 7.48
N ILE A 192 -22.81 3.67 6.38
CA ILE A 192 -23.25 3.97 5.02
C ILE A 192 -24.02 2.80 4.41
N GLY A 193 -24.81 3.08 3.39
CA GLY A 193 -25.56 2.06 2.65
C GLY A 193 -26.66 2.68 1.80
N LYS A 194 -27.59 1.86 1.29
CA LYS A 194 -28.76 2.34 0.53
C LYS A 194 -29.88 2.79 1.46
N ASN A 195 -30.46 3.95 1.19
CA ASN A 195 -31.61 4.51 1.89
C ASN A 195 -32.95 3.96 1.33
N ALA A 196 -34.08 4.51 1.78
CA ALA A 196 -35.41 4.04 1.37
C ALA A 196 -35.69 4.22 -0.13
N ASP A 197 -35.06 5.20 -0.77
CA ASP A 197 -35.17 5.48 -2.21
C ASP A 197 -34.14 4.66 -3.04
N GLY A 198 -33.39 3.76 -2.40
CA GLY A 198 -32.38 2.91 -3.02
C GLY A 198 -31.05 3.62 -3.32
N LYS A 199 -30.85 4.86 -2.87
CA LYS A 199 -29.65 5.67 -3.13
C LYS A 199 -28.67 5.64 -1.96
N LEU A 200 -27.37 5.79 -2.24
CA LEU A 200 -26.34 5.70 -1.21
C LEU A 200 -26.34 6.93 -0.29
N ASP A 201 -26.26 6.71 1.03
CA ASP A 201 -26.40 7.76 2.04
C ASP A 201 -25.69 7.39 3.37
N ILE A 202 -25.54 8.36 4.28
CA ILE A 202 -25.08 8.14 5.66
C ILE A 202 -26.29 7.75 6.52
N LEU A 203 -26.52 6.45 6.66
CA LEU A 203 -27.70 5.87 7.30
C LEU A 203 -27.72 6.04 8.83
N LYS A 204 -26.56 6.21 9.47
CA LYS A 204 -26.42 6.44 10.91
C LYS A 204 -25.06 7.03 11.27
N THR A 205 -25.01 7.79 12.37
CA THR A 205 -23.78 8.31 12.98
C THR A 205 -23.90 8.24 14.50
N SER A 206 -22.87 7.77 15.18
CA SER A 206 -22.77 7.82 16.64
C SER A 206 -21.45 8.51 16.99
N SER A 207 -21.50 9.68 17.63
CA SER A 207 -20.36 10.61 17.69
C SER A 207 -20.19 11.22 19.07
N GLN A 208 -18.95 11.37 19.55
CA GLN A 208 -18.66 12.29 20.63
C GLN A 208 -19.01 13.75 20.27
N ARG A 209 -19.23 14.58 21.30
CA ARG A 209 -19.71 15.97 21.14
C ARG A 209 -18.63 16.87 20.53
N GLY A 210 -18.55 16.87 19.20
CA GLY A 210 -17.62 17.70 18.42
C GLY A 210 -16.98 16.95 17.24
N SER A 211 -16.92 15.61 17.26
CA SER A 211 -16.31 14.81 16.18
C SER A 211 -17.14 14.75 14.89
N TYR A 212 -18.45 15.04 14.99
CA TYR A 212 -19.45 14.89 13.92
C TYR A 212 -19.02 15.41 12.53
N ALA A 213 -18.41 16.60 12.43
CA ALA A 213 -17.97 17.16 11.16
C ALA A 213 -16.82 16.37 10.50
N GLN A 214 -15.93 15.78 11.31
CA GLN A 214 -14.87 14.90 10.82
C GLN A 214 -15.46 13.57 10.33
N LEU A 215 -16.44 13.01 11.04
CA LEU A 215 -17.12 11.77 10.62
C LEU A 215 -17.75 11.93 9.24
N ILE A 216 -18.52 13.00 9.02
CA ILE A 216 -19.13 13.30 7.72
C ILE A 216 -18.06 13.47 6.64
N SER A 217 -16.98 14.23 6.90
CA SER A 217 -15.90 14.46 5.93
C SER A 217 -15.21 13.18 5.45
N ILE A 218 -15.13 12.15 6.30
CA ILE A 218 -14.61 10.82 5.93
C ILE A 218 -15.70 10.02 5.21
N ALA A 219 -16.92 9.95 5.76
CA ALA A 219 -18.04 9.21 5.20
C ALA A 219 -18.41 9.65 3.77
N THR A 220 -18.40 10.97 3.50
CA THR A 220 -18.63 11.53 2.17
C THR A 220 -17.59 11.01 1.18
N LYS A 221 -16.29 10.98 1.53
CA LYS A 221 -15.23 10.46 0.63
C LYS A 221 -15.38 8.98 0.33
N VAL A 222 -15.91 8.18 1.26
CA VAL A 222 -16.23 6.77 1.02
C VAL A 222 -17.42 6.65 0.06
N LEU A 223 -18.46 7.46 0.25
CA LEU A 223 -19.62 7.53 -0.66
C LEU A 223 -19.23 8.01 -2.07
N ASP A 224 -18.35 9.01 -2.19
CA ASP A 224 -17.88 9.60 -3.46
C ASP A 224 -17.06 8.64 -4.34
N VAL A 225 -16.53 7.56 -3.77
CA VAL A 225 -15.98 6.43 -4.53
C VAL A 225 -17.12 5.56 -5.08
N LEU A 226 -18.18 5.33 -4.32
CA LEU A 226 -19.25 4.41 -4.68
C LEU A 226 -20.30 5.00 -5.64
N ARG A 227 -20.36 6.33 -5.81
CA ARG A 227 -21.37 7.02 -6.64
C ARG A 227 -21.43 6.50 -8.07
N ASP A 228 -20.29 6.29 -8.71
CA ASP A 228 -20.17 5.88 -10.11
C ASP A 228 -20.79 4.49 -10.41
N VAL A 229 -21.01 3.68 -9.37
CA VAL A 229 -21.58 2.32 -9.42
C VAL A 229 -22.81 2.17 -8.52
N GLU A 230 -23.40 3.29 -8.05
CA GLU A 230 -24.39 3.24 -6.96
C GLU A 230 -25.66 2.46 -7.32
N ASP A 231 -26.07 2.47 -8.59
CA ASP A 231 -27.26 1.76 -9.05
C ASP A 231 -27.02 0.25 -9.26
N GLU A 232 -25.78 -0.15 -9.54
CA GLU A 232 -25.38 -1.56 -9.75
C GLU A 232 -25.04 -2.28 -8.43
N LEU A 233 -24.81 -1.52 -7.35
CA LEU A 233 -24.58 -2.06 -6.01
C LEU A 233 -25.87 -2.66 -5.38
N PRO A 234 -25.79 -3.81 -4.70
CA PRO A 234 -26.89 -4.32 -3.88
C PRO A 234 -27.16 -3.41 -2.68
N SER A 235 -28.26 -3.65 -1.95
CA SER A 235 -28.50 -2.98 -0.68
C SER A 235 -27.60 -3.57 0.41
N PHE A 236 -26.93 -2.69 1.18
CA PHE A 236 -26.07 -3.05 2.30
C PHE A 236 -26.18 -1.99 3.41
N ARG A 237 -25.69 -2.33 4.61
CA ARG A 237 -25.42 -1.40 5.71
C ARG A 237 -24.03 -1.73 6.25
N ALA A 238 -23.08 -0.80 6.12
CA ALA A 238 -21.69 -1.00 6.48
C ALA A 238 -21.23 0.05 7.50
N THR A 239 -20.80 -0.40 8.68
CA THR A 239 -20.31 0.48 9.75
C THR A 239 -18.80 0.65 9.66
N PHE A 240 -18.34 1.87 9.85
CA PHE A 240 -16.94 2.28 9.76
C PHE A 240 -16.45 2.89 11.08
N THR A 241 -15.19 2.62 11.44
CA THR A 241 -14.43 3.46 12.36
C THR A 241 -13.89 4.70 11.61
N PRO A 242 -13.97 5.90 12.20
CA PRO A 242 -13.44 7.15 11.64
C PRO A 242 -11.95 7.38 11.99
N HIS A 243 -11.35 6.51 12.80
CA HIS A 243 -9.99 6.67 13.29
C HIS A 243 -8.95 6.12 12.30
N ASP A 244 -7.77 6.75 12.29
CA ASP A 244 -6.63 6.35 11.45
C ASP A 244 -6.11 4.92 11.75
N VAL A 245 -6.44 4.38 12.93
CA VAL A 245 -5.97 3.08 13.43
C VAL A 245 -7.08 2.03 13.45
N PRO A 246 -6.76 0.73 13.24
CA PRO A 246 -7.68 -0.35 13.55
C PRO A 246 -7.99 -0.40 15.05
N ASN A 247 -9.13 -1.00 15.39
CA ASN A 247 -9.67 -1.04 16.75
C ASN A 247 -10.29 -2.41 17.14
N LEU A 248 -10.37 -3.35 16.19
CA LEU A 248 -10.93 -4.69 16.37
C LEU A 248 -9.82 -5.72 16.54
N MET A 249 -9.29 -5.80 17.77
CA MET A 249 -8.28 -6.79 18.14
C MET A 249 -8.87 -8.22 18.08
N THR A 250 -8.16 -9.13 17.42
CA THR A 250 -8.61 -10.50 17.13
C THR A 250 -8.14 -11.49 18.20
N ASP A 251 -8.91 -12.55 18.45
CA ASP A 251 -8.43 -13.75 19.15
C ASP A 251 -8.20 -14.88 18.14
N TYR A 252 -7.07 -15.58 18.26
CA TYR A 252 -6.71 -16.68 17.36
C TYR A 252 -7.71 -17.84 17.39
N VAL A 253 -8.18 -18.25 18.58
CA VAL A 253 -9.08 -19.41 18.72
C VAL A 253 -10.43 -19.08 18.09
N VAL A 254 -10.91 -17.84 18.27
CA VAL A 254 -12.09 -17.31 17.57
C VAL A 254 -11.87 -17.30 16.06
N LYS A 255 -10.78 -16.70 15.55
CA LYS A 255 -10.51 -16.61 14.10
C LYS A 255 -10.38 -18.00 13.47
N SER A 256 -9.61 -18.90 14.06
CA SER A 256 -9.39 -20.24 13.52
C SER A 256 -10.66 -21.10 13.54
N LYS A 257 -11.52 -20.99 14.57
CA LYS A 257 -12.82 -21.67 14.57
C LYS A 257 -13.76 -21.12 13.49
N LEU A 258 -13.68 -19.83 13.19
CA LEU A 258 -14.45 -19.20 12.11
C LEU A 258 -13.92 -19.52 10.70
N LEU A 259 -12.60 -19.62 10.54
CA LEU A 259 -11.97 -20.11 9.30
C LEU A 259 -12.28 -21.60 9.05
N GLU A 260 -12.25 -22.44 10.09
CA GLU A 260 -12.68 -23.84 10.01
C GLU A 260 -14.14 -23.94 9.56
N ALA A 261 -15.02 -23.12 10.14
CA ALA A 261 -16.42 -23.05 9.78
C ALA A 261 -16.61 -22.62 8.30
N ALA A 262 -15.98 -21.51 7.89
CA ALA A 262 -16.00 -20.99 6.53
C ALA A 262 -15.53 -22.01 5.46
N ARG A 263 -14.46 -22.76 5.76
CA ARG A 263 -13.89 -23.81 4.88
C ARG A 263 -14.76 -25.06 4.77
N THR A 264 -15.61 -25.32 5.76
CA THR A 264 -16.48 -26.52 5.84
C THR A 264 -17.93 -26.25 5.43
N ASP A 265 -18.22 -25.04 4.92
CA ASP A 265 -19.55 -24.48 4.69
C ASP A 265 -20.48 -24.56 5.93
N SER A 266 -19.87 -24.63 7.11
CA SER A 266 -20.58 -24.66 8.37
C SER A 266 -20.63 -23.26 8.99
N HIS A 267 -21.70 -22.99 9.72
CA HIS A 267 -22.03 -21.64 10.17
C HIS A 267 -22.30 -21.66 11.67
N ILE A 268 -21.58 -20.85 12.45
CA ILE A 268 -21.71 -20.79 13.91
C ILE A 268 -22.38 -19.49 14.39
N GLY A 269 -23.20 -19.60 15.43
CA GLY A 269 -23.88 -18.45 16.06
C GLY A 269 -23.27 -18.08 17.41
N LYS A 270 -23.77 -17.01 18.03
CA LYS A 270 -23.30 -16.43 19.32
C LYS A 270 -22.98 -17.44 20.42
N ALA A 271 -23.81 -18.47 20.60
CA ALA A 271 -23.62 -19.50 21.64
C ALA A 271 -22.57 -20.59 21.30
N GLN A 272 -21.97 -20.53 20.11
CA GLN A 272 -20.97 -21.48 19.60
C GLN A 272 -19.59 -20.84 19.42
N ILE A 273 -19.45 -19.54 19.70
CA ILE A 273 -18.16 -18.82 19.66
C ILE A 273 -17.29 -19.31 20.83
N PRO A 274 -16.01 -19.68 20.62
CA PRO A 274 -15.14 -20.13 21.69
C PRO A 274 -14.79 -18.98 22.65
N SER A 275 -14.55 -19.32 23.91
CA SER A 275 -14.07 -18.36 24.92
C SER A 275 -12.66 -17.86 24.59
N VAL A 276 -12.45 -16.56 24.76
CA VAL A 276 -11.10 -15.96 24.79
C VAL A 276 -10.35 -16.47 26.01
N HIS A 277 -9.13 -16.98 25.80
CA HIS A 277 -8.29 -17.53 26.87
C HIS A 277 -6.93 -16.81 27.04
N ARG A 278 -6.59 -15.86 26.17
CA ARG A 278 -5.37 -15.02 26.26
C ARG A 278 -5.74 -13.55 26.01
N LEU A 279 -5.07 -12.63 26.70
CA LEU A 279 -5.22 -11.18 26.53
C LEU A 279 -3.98 -10.58 25.84
N GLY A 280 -4.10 -9.33 25.37
CA GLY A 280 -3.00 -8.61 24.74
C GLY A 280 -2.66 -9.11 23.34
N TRP A 281 -1.60 -8.56 22.73
CA TRP A 281 -1.25 -8.78 21.32
C TRP A 281 -1.08 -10.25 20.93
N LEU A 282 -0.51 -11.07 21.83
CA LEU A 282 -0.22 -12.48 21.58
C LEU A 282 -1.47 -13.38 21.52
N SER A 283 -2.67 -12.85 21.79
CA SER A 283 -3.94 -13.57 21.63
C SER A 283 -4.26 -13.87 20.15
N ALA A 284 -3.97 -12.94 19.24
CA ALA A 284 -4.23 -13.04 17.80
C ALA A 284 -3.28 -14.00 17.05
N CYS A 285 -2.10 -14.27 17.61
CA CYS A 285 -1.08 -15.11 16.97
C CYS A 285 -1.36 -16.61 17.07
N ASP A 286 -0.68 -17.42 16.26
CA ASP A 286 -0.79 -18.89 16.25
C ASP A 286 -0.04 -19.54 17.45
N PRO A 287 -0.45 -20.70 18.00
CA PRO A 287 0.30 -21.40 19.06
C PRO A 287 1.75 -21.71 18.66
N GLU A 288 1.93 -22.03 17.38
CA GLU A 288 3.18 -22.32 16.68
C GLU A 288 4.18 -21.15 16.74
N SER A 289 3.63 -19.95 16.54
CA SER A 289 4.33 -18.76 16.04
C SER A 289 5.46 -18.23 16.94
N PRO A 290 6.54 -17.65 16.35
CA PRO A 290 7.65 -17.07 17.10
C PRO A 290 7.24 -16.13 18.25
N ALA A 291 6.22 -15.29 18.02
CA ALA A 291 5.69 -14.38 19.04
C ALA A 291 5.08 -15.07 20.26
N ARG A 292 4.67 -16.34 20.16
CA ARG A 292 4.17 -17.15 21.28
C ARG A 292 5.23 -18.00 21.97
N GLN A 293 6.44 -18.07 21.41
CA GLN A 293 7.60 -18.79 22.00
C GLN A 293 8.56 -17.88 22.79
N ILE A 294 8.37 -16.55 22.77
CA ILE A 294 9.20 -15.59 23.52
C ILE A 294 8.64 -15.24 24.90
N ASP A 295 9.54 -14.86 25.83
CA ASP A 295 9.15 -14.16 27.05
C ASP A 295 8.78 -12.70 26.69
N PHE A 296 7.49 -12.39 26.70
CA PHE A 296 6.99 -11.11 26.21
C PHE A 296 7.07 -10.03 27.29
N ASN A 297 8.19 -9.31 27.30
CA ASN A 297 8.47 -8.24 28.25
C ASN A 297 9.07 -7.02 27.53
N LEU A 298 8.28 -5.95 27.35
CA LEU A 298 8.71 -4.71 26.69
C LEU A 298 9.71 -3.86 27.51
N ASP A 299 9.97 -4.23 28.77
CA ASP A 299 11.07 -3.69 29.59
C ASP A 299 12.33 -4.59 29.54
N GLY A 300 12.22 -5.77 28.90
CA GLY A 300 13.33 -6.66 28.58
C GLY A 300 13.96 -6.38 27.21
N PRO A 301 15.05 -7.09 26.85
CA PRO A 301 15.64 -6.99 25.53
C PRO A 301 14.64 -7.42 24.45
N SER A 302 14.69 -6.77 23.29
CA SER A 302 13.96 -7.25 22.11
C SER A 302 14.47 -8.64 21.68
N PRO A 303 13.67 -9.42 20.93
CA PRO A 303 14.13 -10.62 20.26
C PRO A 303 15.46 -10.39 19.49
N PRO A 304 16.34 -11.40 19.40
CA PRO A 304 17.60 -11.27 18.68
C PRO A 304 17.33 -11.05 17.19
N LYS A 305 17.92 -10.00 16.63
CA LYS A 305 17.78 -9.66 15.21
C LYS A 305 18.36 -10.78 14.33
N PRO A 306 17.82 -10.98 13.10
CA PRO A 306 18.40 -11.90 12.14
C PRO A 306 19.83 -11.50 11.77
N LYS A 307 20.54 -12.39 11.07
CA LYS A 307 21.74 -12.00 10.33
C LYS A 307 21.39 -10.95 9.27
N LYS A 308 22.41 -10.38 8.62
CA LYS A 308 22.23 -9.49 7.47
C LYS A 308 21.22 -10.11 6.49
N SER A 309 20.13 -9.39 6.25
CA SER A 309 18.95 -9.90 5.57
C SER A 309 18.16 -8.77 4.93
N PHE A 310 17.31 -9.13 3.98
CA PHE A 310 16.47 -8.22 3.19
C PHE A 310 15.07 -8.80 3.06
N ILE A 311 14.07 -7.95 2.85
CA ILE A 311 12.70 -8.38 2.59
C ILE A 311 12.59 -8.95 1.16
N TYR A 312 12.10 -10.19 1.02
CA TYR A 312 11.64 -10.71 -0.28
C TYR A 312 10.11 -10.75 -0.37
N ASP A 313 9.42 -11.00 0.74
CA ASP A 313 7.96 -10.89 0.86
C ASP A 313 7.63 -9.84 1.93
N HIS A 314 7.09 -8.70 1.50
CA HIS A 314 6.78 -7.59 2.40
C HIS A 314 5.51 -7.85 3.23
N LEU A 315 4.55 -8.64 2.74
CA LEU A 315 3.31 -8.92 3.45
C LEU A 315 3.58 -9.83 4.67
N LEU A 316 4.46 -10.82 4.51
CA LEU A 316 4.89 -11.67 5.63
C LEU A 316 5.68 -10.87 6.69
N THR A 317 6.54 -9.93 6.27
CA THR A 317 7.33 -9.12 7.22
C THR A 317 6.52 -8.06 7.97
N MET A 318 5.30 -7.71 7.52
CA MET A 318 4.35 -6.88 8.29
C MET A 318 3.73 -7.61 9.49
N ASN A 319 3.91 -8.93 9.63
CA ASN A 319 3.21 -9.74 10.63
C ASN A 319 4.01 -9.91 11.94
N PRO A 320 3.65 -9.24 13.05
CA PRO A 320 4.40 -9.33 14.32
C PRO A 320 4.25 -10.68 15.03
N CYS A 321 3.40 -11.59 14.54
CA CYS A 321 3.40 -12.99 15.00
C CYS A 321 4.63 -13.76 14.50
N LEU A 322 5.14 -13.41 13.32
CA LEU A 322 6.36 -13.94 12.72
C LEU A 322 7.58 -13.14 13.15
N HIS A 323 7.45 -11.81 13.20
CA HIS A 323 8.50 -10.84 13.56
C HIS A 323 8.20 -10.13 14.89
N PRO A 324 8.37 -10.78 16.05
CA PRO A 324 7.95 -10.24 17.33
C PRO A 324 8.73 -9.01 17.80
N ASP A 325 9.89 -8.70 17.22
CA ASP A 325 10.61 -7.45 17.48
C ASP A 325 9.81 -6.20 17.08
N LEU A 326 8.86 -6.32 16.14
CA LEU A 326 7.92 -5.26 15.78
C LEU A 326 7.18 -4.69 17.00
N PHE A 327 6.89 -5.50 18.03
CA PHE A 327 6.27 -5.04 19.27
C PHE A 327 7.15 -4.04 20.06
N TRP A 328 8.48 -4.06 19.89
CA TRP A 328 9.43 -3.13 20.51
C TRP A 328 9.69 -1.87 19.67
N VAL A 329 9.41 -1.89 18.36
CA VAL A 329 9.76 -0.78 17.44
C VAL A 329 8.56 -0.06 16.81
N HIS A 330 7.38 -0.68 16.67
CA HIS A 330 6.25 -0.02 16.02
C HIS A 330 5.27 0.66 17.01
N GLY A 331 4.85 1.87 16.66
CA GLY A 331 4.07 2.75 17.54
C GLY A 331 2.66 2.21 17.85
N GLN A 332 2.06 1.52 16.88
CA GLN A 332 0.81 0.75 17.02
C GLN A 332 0.80 -0.20 18.23
N PHE A 333 1.93 -0.81 18.55
CA PHE A 333 2.04 -1.81 19.62
C PHE A 333 2.50 -1.16 20.93
N LEU A 334 3.53 -0.30 20.84
CA LEU A 334 4.08 0.50 21.95
C LEU A 334 3.05 1.45 22.60
N SER A 335 1.95 1.78 21.92
CA SER A 335 0.85 2.60 22.45
C SER A 335 -0.07 1.86 23.43
N HIS A 336 0.04 0.54 23.55
CA HIS A 336 -0.87 -0.29 24.36
C HIS A 336 -0.15 -1.29 25.29
N ASP A 337 1.16 -1.16 25.49
CA ASP A 337 2.03 -2.12 26.21
C ASP A 337 1.78 -3.57 25.77
N THR A 338 1.20 -4.42 26.63
CA THR A 338 0.90 -5.82 26.32
C THR A 338 -0.22 -6.01 25.30
N GLY A 339 -0.97 -4.95 24.98
CA GLY A 339 -2.02 -4.90 23.97
C GLY A 339 -3.43 -4.81 24.57
N PRO A 340 -4.43 -4.41 23.77
CA PRO A 340 -5.81 -4.31 24.20
C PRO A 340 -6.42 -5.69 24.51
N ASN A 341 -7.56 -5.68 25.20
CA ASN A 341 -8.43 -6.85 25.26
C ASN A 341 -8.95 -7.18 23.85
N THR A 342 -9.05 -8.47 23.53
CA THR A 342 -9.64 -8.96 22.28
C THR A 342 -11.15 -8.70 22.25
N CYS A 343 -11.71 -8.68 21.04
CA CYS A 343 -13.15 -8.79 20.89
C CYS A 343 -13.58 -10.26 21.13
N PRO A 344 -14.71 -10.51 21.84
CA PRO A 344 -15.18 -11.87 22.13
C PRO A 344 -15.78 -12.59 20.90
N THR A 345 -15.80 -11.93 19.75
CA THR A 345 -16.21 -12.44 18.44
C THR A 345 -15.60 -11.53 17.37
N MET A 346 -15.72 -11.89 16.09
CA MET A 346 -15.28 -11.04 14.98
C MET A 346 -16.43 -10.13 14.52
N ILE A 347 -16.20 -8.82 14.47
CA ILE A 347 -17.22 -7.80 14.15
C ILE A 347 -16.97 -7.22 12.76
N PRO A 348 -17.98 -7.14 11.87
CA PRO A 348 -17.81 -6.61 10.51
C PRO A 348 -17.80 -5.06 10.46
N GLU A 349 -16.79 -4.42 11.09
CA GLU A 349 -16.55 -2.97 10.97
C GLU A 349 -15.41 -2.67 9.98
N PHE A 350 -15.65 -1.73 9.08
CA PHE A 350 -14.65 -1.23 8.13
C PHE A 350 -13.71 -0.20 8.77
N SER A 351 -12.45 -0.19 8.32
CA SER A 351 -11.45 0.84 8.63
C SER A 351 -10.68 1.23 7.38
N SER A 352 -9.89 2.30 7.47
CA SER A 352 -9.00 2.70 6.36
C SER A 352 -7.66 1.96 6.35
N CYS A 353 -7.28 1.32 7.46
CA CYS A 353 -6.18 0.34 7.51
C CYS A 353 -6.39 -0.70 8.63
N SER A 354 -5.70 -1.84 8.54
CA SER A 354 -5.72 -2.90 9.54
C SER A 354 -4.38 -3.66 9.50
N THR A 355 -3.97 -4.31 10.60
CA THR A 355 -2.77 -5.17 10.66
C THR A 355 -3.15 -6.65 10.63
N SER A 356 -2.20 -7.59 10.69
CA SER A 356 -2.52 -9.03 10.80
C SER A 356 -3.26 -9.41 12.10
N LEU A 357 -3.10 -8.61 13.16
CA LEU A 357 -3.72 -8.84 14.48
C LEU A 357 -5.16 -8.33 14.56
N HIS A 358 -5.59 -7.51 13.61
CA HIS A 358 -6.89 -6.85 13.62
C HIS A 358 -7.81 -7.40 12.52
N HIS A 359 -9.12 -7.33 12.75
CA HIS A 359 -10.14 -7.82 11.80
C HIS A 359 -11.13 -6.73 11.38
N ASN A 360 -10.70 -5.46 11.43
CA ASN A 360 -11.38 -4.43 10.66
C ASN A 360 -11.21 -4.69 9.16
N ILE A 361 -12.29 -4.55 8.38
CA ILE A 361 -12.29 -4.74 6.93
C ILE A 361 -11.66 -3.50 6.26
N ARG A 362 -10.60 -3.68 5.47
CA ARG A 362 -9.88 -2.57 4.82
C ARG A 362 -10.69 -1.96 3.67
N PHE A 363 -11.02 -0.68 3.78
CA PHE A 363 -11.56 0.13 2.68
C PHE A 363 -10.45 0.98 2.02
N PRO A 364 -10.39 1.10 0.67
CA PRO A 364 -9.39 1.90 -0.04
C PRO A 364 -9.68 3.42 0.04
N THR A 365 -9.62 3.99 1.25
CA THR A 365 -9.86 5.43 1.48
C THR A 365 -8.86 6.28 0.66
N PRO A 366 -9.32 7.20 -0.22
CA PRO A 366 -8.46 7.99 -1.11
C PRO A 366 -7.76 9.15 -0.38
N TYR A 367 -7.17 8.89 0.79
CA TYR A 367 -6.42 9.87 1.57
C TYR A 367 -5.11 10.23 0.87
N GLY A 368 -4.89 11.52 0.60
CA GLY A 368 -3.65 11.99 -0.05
C GLY A 368 -3.49 11.54 -1.51
N TRP A 369 -4.56 11.01 -2.14
CA TRP A 369 -4.54 10.58 -3.54
C TRP A 369 -4.32 11.77 -4.49
N VAL A 370 -3.52 11.54 -5.53
CA VAL A 370 -3.25 12.47 -6.64
C VAL A 370 -3.22 11.71 -7.96
N GLU A 371 -3.58 12.39 -9.05
CA GLU A 371 -3.53 11.82 -10.41
C GLU A 371 -2.12 11.90 -11.01
N ASP A 372 -1.50 13.08 -10.92
CA ASP A 372 -0.09 13.36 -11.22
C ASP A 372 0.41 14.50 -10.30
N ILE A 373 1.73 14.74 -10.25
CA ILE A 373 2.32 15.89 -9.56
C ILE A 373 2.36 17.07 -10.54
N LEU A 374 1.55 18.10 -10.31
CA LEU A 374 1.43 19.25 -11.21
C LEU A 374 1.79 20.57 -10.50
N PRO A 375 2.54 21.48 -11.15
CA PRO A 375 3.13 21.34 -12.49
C PRO A 375 4.27 20.30 -12.52
N ARG A 376 4.50 19.63 -13.65
CA ARG A 376 5.58 18.63 -13.78
C ARG A 376 6.99 19.20 -13.52
N SER A 377 7.18 20.52 -13.56
CA SER A 377 8.41 21.20 -13.13
C SER A 377 8.74 21.04 -11.64
N ASP A 378 7.77 20.62 -10.84
CA ASP A 378 7.92 20.39 -9.40
C ASP A 378 8.26 18.91 -9.09
N ASP A 379 8.36 18.07 -10.12
CA ASP A 379 8.85 16.69 -10.07
C ASP A 379 9.65 16.40 -11.37
N PRO A 380 10.88 16.93 -11.50
CA PRO A 380 11.70 16.75 -12.70
C PRO A 380 12.07 15.28 -12.95
N ASP A 381 12.58 14.96 -14.13
CA ASP A 381 13.02 13.60 -14.47
C ASP A 381 14.18 13.15 -13.57
N PHE A 382 14.30 11.84 -13.32
CA PHE A 382 15.17 11.28 -12.27
C PHE A 382 16.62 11.79 -12.36
N ALA A 383 17.17 11.92 -13.58
CA ALA A 383 18.53 12.40 -13.81
C ALA A 383 18.72 13.90 -13.51
N ASP A 384 17.64 14.70 -13.60
CA ASP A 384 17.64 16.14 -13.31
C ASP A 384 17.41 16.45 -11.81
N LYS A 385 17.12 15.43 -10.98
CA LYS A 385 16.93 15.58 -9.54
C LYS A 385 18.27 15.87 -8.84
N THR A 386 18.36 17.03 -8.20
CA THR A 386 19.63 17.60 -7.73
C THR A 386 20.10 17.12 -6.35
N ASP A 387 19.25 16.47 -5.54
CA ASP A 387 19.63 15.95 -4.23
C ASP A 387 19.62 14.41 -4.22
N GLU A 388 20.74 13.83 -3.82
CA GLU A 388 20.97 12.38 -3.84
C GLU A 388 20.80 11.73 -2.46
N ARG A 389 20.38 12.50 -1.46
CA ARG A 389 20.14 11.99 -0.10
C ARG A 389 18.75 11.37 -0.02
N LEU A 390 18.58 10.39 0.87
CA LEU A 390 17.27 9.85 1.18
C LEU A 390 16.44 10.87 1.96
N LEU A 391 15.36 11.34 1.34
CA LEU A 391 14.47 12.31 1.94
C LEU A 391 13.47 11.68 2.91
N TRP A 392 13.34 12.27 4.10
CA TRP A 392 12.12 12.18 4.90
C TRP A 392 11.75 13.53 5.56
N ARG A 393 10.46 13.86 5.47
CA ARG A 393 9.82 14.95 6.21
C ARG A 393 8.45 14.48 6.69
N GLY A 394 8.19 14.64 7.97
CA GLY A 394 6.92 14.26 8.59
C GLY A 394 6.82 14.77 10.02
N THR A 395 5.59 14.91 10.52
CA THR A 395 5.33 15.19 11.95
C THR A 395 5.61 13.94 12.79
N ASN A 396 5.74 14.11 14.11
CA ASN A 396 6.07 13.04 15.05
C ASN A 396 4.88 12.10 15.39
N THR A 397 3.93 11.90 14.47
CA THR A 397 2.78 11.00 14.68
C THR A 397 3.20 9.53 14.78
N GLY A 398 2.31 8.65 15.25
CA GLY A 398 2.55 7.21 15.34
C GLY A 398 2.50 6.61 16.75
N ILE A 399 2.56 7.47 17.76
CA ILE A 399 2.30 7.18 19.18
C ILE A 399 1.93 8.51 19.84
N HIS A 400 1.29 8.48 21.02
CA HIS A 400 1.17 9.68 21.85
C HIS A 400 2.40 9.78 22.78
N HIS A 401 3.17 10.85 22.68
CA HIS A 401 4.44 11.02 23.38
C HIS A 401 4.22 11.55 24.81
N SER A 402 4.18 10.65 25.77
CA SER A 402 4.07 10.95 27.21
C SER A 402 5.14 10.22 28.04
N PRO A 403 5.36 10.60 29.32
CA PRO A 403 6.21 9.84 30.23
C PRO A 403 5.67 8.44 30.58
N ARG A 404 4.46 8.09 30.11
CA ARG A 404 3.79 6.79 30.34
C ARG A 404 3.86 5.86 29.12
N THR A 405 4.59 6.25 28.07
CA THR A 405 4.58 5.58 26.75
C THR A 405 5.99 5.39 26.23
N ARG A 406 6.22 4.29 25.52
CA ARG A 406 7.54 3.86 25.02
C ARG A 406 7.95 4.57 23.73
N TRP A 407 7.59 5.86 23.61
CA TRP A 407 7.67 6.63 22.37
C TRP A 407 9.08 6.74 21.78
N GLN A 408 10.12 6.68 22.60
CA GLN A 408 11.52 6.74 22.17
C GLN A 408 11.94 5.57 21.27
N SER A 409 11.24 4.44 21.32
CA SER A 409 11.51 3.28 20.46
C SER A 409 10.72 3.29 19.16
N SER A 410 9.67 4.11 19.05
CA SER A 410 8.74 4.12 17.92
C SER A 410 9.42 4.46 16.59
N HIS A 411 9.03 3.76 15.52
CA HIS A 411 9.54 3.87 14.14
C HIS A 411 10.00 5.26 13.70
N ARG A 412 9.17 6.32 13.77
CA ARG A 412 9.59 7.68 13.36
C ARG A 412 10.67 8.28 14.26
N ASN A 413 10.58 8.09 15.57
CA ASN A 413 11.59 8.54 16.53
C ASN A 413 12.91 7.77 16.38
N THR A 414 12.83 6.48 16.04
CA THR A 414 13.97 5.63 15.70
C THR A 414 14.60 6.02 14.37
N LEU A 415 13.81 6.37 13.34
CA LEU A 415 14.29 6.93 12.08
C LEU A 415 15.10 8.20 12.31
N VAL A 416 14.46 9.27 12.81
CA VAL A 416 15.09 10.60 12.94
C VAL A 416 16.32 10.54 13.86
N ARG A 417 16.34 9.68 14.89
CA ARG A 417 17.56 9.41 15.68
C ARG A 417 18.64 8.72 14.85
N THR A 418 18.34 7.58 14.23
CA THR A 418 19.34 6.71 13.57
C THR A 418 20.06 7.40 12.40
N VAL A 419 19.34 8.24 11.66
CA VAL A 419 19.82 8.95 10.46
C VAL A 419 20.48 10.30 10.74
N ASN A 420 20.39 10.82 11.97
CA ASN A 420 21.10 12.04 12.40
C ASN A 420 22.16 11.77 13.48
N GLU A 421 22.24 10.53 14.00
CA GLU A 421 23.33 10.11 14.89
C GLU A 421 24.71 10.34 14.25
N VAL A 422 25.67 10.79 15.03
CA VAL A 422 27.05 11.07 14.60
C VAL A 422 28.06 10.12 15.23
N ASN A 423 27.75 9.56 16.39
CA ASN A 423 28.65 8.73 17.18
C ASN A 423 28.68 7.29 16.66
N GLY A 424 29.85 6.65 16.77
CA GLY A 424 30.03 5.25 16.36
C GLY A 424 30.01 5.03 14.84
N THR A 425 29.71 3.79 14.46
CA THR A 425 29.86 3.27 13.10
C THR A 425 28.59 2.58 12.59
N LEU A 426 28.61 2.21 11.31
CA LEU A 426 27.65 1.35 10.65
C LEU A 426 28.39 0.44 9.64
N ASP A 427 27.98 -0.82 9.58
CA ASP A 427 28.51 -1.83 8.65
C ASP A 427 27.50 -2.12 7.53
N PHE A 428 27.95 -1.98 6.29
CA PHE A 428 27.12 -2.11 5.09
C PHE A 428 27.74 -3.03 4.03
N LEU A 429 26.90 -3.67 3.23
CA LEU A 429 27.32 -4.46 2.07
C LEU A 429 27.88 -3.56 0.96
N VAL A 430 28.95 -4.04 0.31
CA VAL A 430 29.54 -3.33 -0.83
C VAL A 430 28.85 -3.77 -2.11
N SER A 431 28.39 -2.80 -2.89
CA SER A 431 27.81 -2.99 -4.21
C SER A 431 28.92 -3.35 -5.21
N PRO A 432 28.81 -4.46 -5.97
CA PRO A 432 29.81 -4.81 -6.97
C PRO A 432 29.70 -3.88 -8.19
N ASN A 433 30.83 -3.56 -8.81
CA ASN A 433 30.83 -2.79 -10.06
C ASN A 433 30.06 -3.53 -11.18
N LEU A 434 29.48 -2.79 -12.11
CA LEU A 434 28.79 -3.34 -13.28
C LEU A 434 29.69 -4.32 -14.06
N GLY A 435 29.15 -5.46 -14.47
CA GLY A 435 29.87 -6.59 -15.08
C GLY A 435 30.53 -7.56 -14.08
N TYR A 436 30.28 -7.37 -12.79
CA TYR A 436 30.79 -8.20 -11.68
C TYR A 436 29.70 -8.64 -10.69
N GLU A 437 28.43 -8.62 -11.11
CA GLU A 437 27.25 -9.07 -10.36
C GLU A 437 27.35 -10.56 -9.97
N ASP A 438 28.19 -11.32 -10.68
CA ASP A 438 28.50 -12.74 -10.42
C ASP A 438 29.47 -12.98 -9.25
N GLN A 439 30.05 -11.94 -8.66
CA GLN A 439 31.01 -12.06 -7.55
C GLN A 439 30.32 -12.32 -6.20
N PRO A 440 30.99 -13.03 -5.26
CA PRO A 440 30.54 -13.11 -3.88
C PRO A 440 30.32 -11.74 -3.24
N VAL A 441 29.39 -11.64 -2.29
CA VAL A 441 29.25 -10.46 -1.40
C VAL A 441 30.59 -10.16 -0.73
N ASP A 442 31.13 -8.98 -1.01
CA ASP A 442 32.34 -8.49 -0.40
C ASP A 442 32.18 -8.31 1.13
N ASN A 443 33.28 -8.37 1.88
CA ASN A 443 33.22 -8.17 3.33
C ASN A 443 32.60 -6.79 3.66
N PRO A 444 31.66 -6.70 4.62
CA PRO A 444 31.00 -5.43 4.93
C PRO A 444 31.99 -4.31 5.24
N LYS A 445 31.77 -3.13 4.64
CA LYS A 445 32.56 -1.92 4.93
C LYS A 445 32.00 -1.25 6.19
N THR A 446 32.89 -0.85 7.08
CA THR A 446 32.56 -0.04 8.27
C THR A 446 32.78 1.45 7.98
N ALA A 447 31.74 2.28 8.09
CA ALA A 447 31.85 3.74 8.03
C ALA A 447 31.49 4.41 9.37
N ARG A 448 32.00 5.62 9.60
CA ARG A 448 31.60 6.46 10.75
C ARG A 448 30.29 7.19 10.44
N ARG A 449 29.33 7.18 11.38
CA ARG A 449 28.02 7.82 11.19
C ARG A 449 28.14 9.32 10.91
N ALA A 450 29.03 10.02 11.62
CA ALA A 450 29.40 11.43 11.36
C ALA A 450 29.89 11.77 9.93
N ARG A 451 30.17 10.77 9.07
CA ARG A 451 30.43 10.97 7.63
C ARG A 451 29.27 10.47 6.77
N LEU A 452 28.77 9.27 7.07
CA LEU A 452 27.76 8.59 6.26
C LEU A 452 26.40 9.32 6.31
N ASN A 453 25.93 9.65 7.51
CA ASN A 453 24.61 10.23 7.74
C ASN A 453 24.40 11.59 7.03
N PRO A 454 25.23 12.64 7.26
CA PRO A 454 25.02 13.93 6.61
C PRO A 454 25.24 13.90 5.08
N ALA A 455 25.98 12.91 4.56
CA ALA A 455 26.21 12.73 3.13
C ALA A 455 25.10 11.96 2.41
N MET A 456 24.33 11.12 3.12
CA MET A 456 23.36 10.20 2.50
C MET A 456 21.90 10.40 2.96
N MET A 457 21.66 11.12 4.06
CA MET A 457 20.33 11.24 4.67
C MET A 457 19.88 12.70 4.76
N ASP A 458 18.60 12.95 4.52
CA ASP A 458 17.93 14.18 4.92
C ASP A 458 16.55 13.87 5.51
N ALA A 459 16.56 13.36 6.75
CA ALA A 459 15.37 12.92 7.45
C ALA A 459 15.19 13.67 8.77
N ALA A 460 14.11 14.44 8.90
CA ALA A 460 13.85 15.29 10.06
C ALA A 460 12.36 15.43 10.38
N PHE A 461 12.03 15.70 11.64
CA PHE A 461 10.69 16.14 12.01
C PHE A 461 10.41 17.55 11.49
N VAL A 462 9.13 17.90 11.32
CA VAL A 462 8.72 19.21 10.80
C VAL A 462 7.68 19.90 11.66
N ARG A 463 7.63 21.24 11.55
CA ARG A 463 6.80 22.14 12.36
C ARG A 463 7.26 22.13 13.82
N GLU A 464 6.41 21.65 14.72
CA GLU A 464 6.59 21.61 16.17
C GLU A 464 6.13 20.23 16.68
N PRO A 465 6.59 19.77 17.87
CA PRO A 465 6.10 18.56 18.50
C PRO A 465 4.57 18.58 18.64
N SER A 466 3.94 17.44 18.36
CA SER A 466 2.49 17.23 18.35
C SER A 466 2.15 15.87 18.96
N GLN A 467 0.88 15.58 19.28
CA GLN A 467 0.47 14.34 19.97
C GLN A 467 1.36 14.01 21.19
N CYS A 468 1.65 15.02 22.02
CA CYS A 468 2.59 14.92 23.14
C CYS A 468 2.06 15.62 24.38
N ASP A 469 2.47 15.16 25.57
CA ASP A 469 2.29 15.90 26.81
C ASP A 469 3.31 17.05 26.86
N GLU A 470 2.93 18.27 27.30
CA GLU A 470 3.81 19.46 27.28
C GLU A 470 5.26 19.26 27.80
N PRO A 471 5.52 18.53 28.91
CA PRO A 471 6.88 18.23 29.34
C PRO A 471 7.65 17.36 28.32
N THR A 472 6.97 16.43 27.66
CA THR A 472 7.54 15.58 26.61
C THR A 472 7.68 16.33 25.29
N CYS A 473 6.73 17.19 24.91
CA CYS A 473 6.90 18.13 23.79
C CYS A 473 8.17 18.96 23.96
N SER A 474 8.36 19.53 25.16
CA SER A 474 9.55 20.32 25.54
C SER A 474 10.84 19.50 25.47
N GLN A 475 10.82 18.24 25.94
CA GLN A 475 11.94 17.31 25.83
C GLN A 475 12.27 16.97 24.36
N MET A 476 11.26 16.79 23.50
CA MET A 476 11.47 16.46 22.09
C MET A 476 12.16 17.57 21.31
N LYS A 477 11.92 18.86 21.63
CA LYS A 477 12.67 19.99 21.05
C LYS A 477 14.16 20.02 21.43
N GLN A 478 14.56 19.29 22.48
CA GLN A 478 15.96 19.18 22.93
C GLN A 478 16.67 17.96 22.33
N ILE A 479 15.91 16.96 21.86
CA ILE A 479 16.43 15.70 21.30
C ILE A 479 16.50 15.75 19.77
N TYR A 480 15.57 16.45 19.11
CA TYR A 480 15.44 16.44 17.65
C TYR A 480 15.51 17.85 17.06
N GLU A 481 16.23 17.99 15.96
CA GLU A 481 16.09 19.14 15.06
C GLU A 481 14.72 19.06 14.35
N TYR A 482 13.96 20.16 14.40
CA TYR A 482 12.75 20.35 13.62
C TYR A 482 13.06 21.28 12.46
N LYS A 483 12.74 20.84 11.23
CA LYS A 483 12.95 21.59 9.99
C LYS A 483 11.62 22.11 9.43
N ASP A 484 11.69 22.98 8.43
CA ASP A 484 10.50 23.47 7.74
C ASP A 484 9.77 22.38 6.93
N MET A 485 8.48 22.62 6.71
CA MET A 485 7.68 21.88 5.72
C MET A 485 8.22 22.18 4.31
N GLN A 486 8.71 21.17 3.61
CA GLN A 486 9.01 21.27 2.18
C GLN A 486 7.73 21.39 1.33
N SER A 487 7.82 22.15 0.24
CA SER A 487 6.82 22.15 -0.83
C SER A 487 6.92 20.88 -1.68
N MET A 488 5.98 20.69 -2.62
CA MET A 488 6.09 19.62 -3.62
C MET A 488 7.37 19.73 -4.43
N LYS A 489 7.69 20.96 -4.89
CA LYS A 489 8.91 21.26 -5.65
C LYS A 489 10.19 20.93 -4.91
N ASP A 490 10.28 21.30 -3.63
CA ASP A 490 11.49 21.04 -2.85
C ASP A 490 11.72 19.54 -2.66
N ALA A 491 10.65 18.79 -2.35
CA ALA A 491 10.70 17.35 -2.18
C ALA A 491 10.93 16.60 -3.52
N GLY A 492 10.42 17.12 -4.64
CA GLY A 492 10.59 16.54 -5.98
C GLY A 492 12.03 16.59 -6.52
N ASN A 493 12.92 17.38 -5.91
CA ASN A 493 14.34 17.43 -6.30
C ASN A 493 15.18 16.28 -5.74
N TYR A 494 14.62 15.39 -4.91
CA TYR A 494 15.35 14.28 -4.28
C TYR A 494 15.20 12.97 -5.07
N LYS A 495 16.31 12.33 -5.45
CA LYS A 495 16.31 11.04 -6.17
C LYS A 495 15.67 9.91 -5.35
N TYR A 496 15.80 9.94 -4.03
CA TYR A 496 15.40 8.88 -3.11
C TYR A 496 14.47 9.41 -2.01
N VAL A 497 13.33 8.75 -1.77
CA VAL A 497 12.32 9.20 -0.80
C VAL A 497 11.85 8.04 0.10
N LEU A 498 11.64 8.32 1.39
CA LEU A 498 11.18 7.32 2.36
C LEU A 498 9.68 7.45 2.67
N ASP A 499 8.94 6.40 2.33
CA ASP A 499 7.63 6.12 2.88
C ASP A 499 7.69 5.36 4.22
N MET A 500 6.89 5.82 5.18
CA MET A 500 6.85 5.30 6.54
C MET A 500 5.49 5.63 7.17
N ASP A 501 4.95 4.68 7.93
CA ASP A 501 3.70 4.77 8.69
C ASP A 501 3.63 6.00 9.61
N GLY A 502 2.40 6.33 10.03
CA GLY A 502 2.10 7.31 11.08
C GLY A 502 1.32 6.63 12.19
N ASN A 503 0.16 7.20 12.58
CA ASN A 503 -0.76 6.54 13.52
C ASN A 503 -1.24 5.20 12.96
N GLY A 504 -1.73 5.22 11.72
CA GLY A 504 -1.89 4.05 10.86
C GLY A 504 -0.95 4.12 9.64
N TRP A 505 -1.35 3.47 8.55
CA TRP A 505 -0.67 3.47 7.24
C TRP A 505 -0.28 4.87 6.70
N SER A 506 0.72 4.93 5.82
CA SER A 506 1.17 6.20 5.25
C SER A 506 0.32 6.69 4.07
N GLY A 507 -0.64 7.58 4.36
CA GLY A 507 -1.40 8.36 3.36
C GLY A 507 -0.56 9.31 2.47
N ARG A 508 0.77 9.16 2.42
CA ARG A 508 1.67 9.79 1.44
C ARG A 508 2.03 8.86 0.28
N PHE A 509 1.88 7.54 0.43
CA PHE A 509 2.49 6.55 -0.45
C PHE A 509 2.08 6.73 -1.92
N LYS A 510 0.78 6.88 -2.23
CA LYS A 510 0.29 7.20 -3.59
C LYS A 510 1.03 8.38 -4.21
N ARG A 511 1.18 9.49 -3.49
CA ARG A 511 1.84 10.70 -3.99
C ARG A 511 3.34 10.46 -4.24
N LEU A 512 4.03 9.74 -3.35
CA LEU A 512 5.43 9.38 -3.53
C LEU A 512 5.61 8.44 -4.73
N MET A 513 4.78 7.41 -4.84
CA MET A 513 4.73 6.49 -5.98
C MET A 513 4.32 7.16 -7.30
N THR A 514 3.77 8.39 -7.28
CA THR A 514 3.45 9.16 -8.50
C THR A 514 4.60 10.11 -8.90
N SER A 515 5.66 10.19 -8.09
CA SER A 515 6.85 10.98 -8.39
C SER A 515 7.83 10.24 -9.31
N ASN A 516 8.79 10.97 -9.87
CA ASN A 516 9.96 10.41 -10.56
C ASN A 516 11.07 9.95 -9.59
N SER A 517 10.80 9.76 -8.29
CA SER A 517 11.80 9.41 -7.26
C SER A 517 11.70 7.93 -6.84
N LEU A 518 12.83 7.31 -6.50
CA LEU A 518 12.84 5.94 -5.96
C LEU A 518 12.26 5.93 -4.54
N VAL A 519 11.15 5.22 -4.36
CA VAL A 519 10.47 5.08 -3.07
C VAL A 519 11.02 3.89 -2.29
N PHE A 520 11.51 4.14 -1.08
CA PHE A 520 11.72 3.13 -0.04
C PHE A 520 10.46 3.09 0.84
N LYS A 521 9.93 1.93 1.20
CA LYS A 521 8.73 1.82 2.06
C LYS A 521 8.98 0.88 3.23
N THR A 522 8.66 1.36 4.42
CA THR A 522 8.59 0.56 5.64
C THR A 522 7.22 0.71 6.30
N THR A 523 6.55 -0.40 6.60
CA THR A 523 5.18 -0.41 7.15
C THR A 523 4.87 -1.69 7.93
N ILE A 524 3.83 -1.66 8.76
CA ILE A 524 3.17 -2.86 9.32
C ILE A 524 1.71 -3.03 8.87
N TYR A 525 1.23 -2.18 7.95
CA TYR A 525 -0.16 -2.18 7.48
C TYR A 525 -0.24 -2.70 6.04
N PRO A 526 -0.77 -3.92 5.83
CA PRO A 526 -1.25 -4.34 4.54
C PRO A 526 -2.32 -3.36 4.04
N GLU A 527 -2.02 -2.69 2.93
CA GLU A 527 -2.92 -1.77 2.24
C GLU A 527 -3.69 -2.51 1.13
N TRP A 528 -4.83 -1.97 0.69
CA TRP A 528 -5.76 -2.60 -0.25
C TRP A 528 -5.15 -3.05 -1.60
N PHE A 529 -4.01 -2.49 -1.99
CA PHE A 529 -3.31 -2.80 -3.24
C PHE A 529 -2.18 -3.83 -3.07
N VAL A 530 -1.99 -4.43 -1.88
CA VAL A 530 -0.81 -5.25 -1.57
C VAL A 530 -0.58 -6.38 -2.58
N ASP A 531 -1.64 -7.06 -3.04
CA ASP A 531 -1.56 -8.11 -4.05
C ASP A 531 -1.29 -7.57 -5.47
N ARG A 532 -1.57 -6.28 -5.69
CA ARG A 532 -1.49 -5.59 -6.99
C ARG A 532 -0.18 -4.83 -7.19
N VAL A 533 0.66 -4.68 -6.17
CA VAL A 533 2.00 -4.07 -6.24
C VAL A 533 3.09 -5.13 -6.05
N ALA A 534 4.20 -5.01 -6.79
CA ALA A 534 5.40 -5.82 -6.55
C ALA A 534 6.52 -4.99 -5.89
N PRO A 535 7.03 -5.36 -4.70
CA PRO A 535 8.30 -4.86 -4.17
C PRO A 535 9.45 -5.17 -5.14
N TRP A 536 10.57 -4.45 -5.04
CA TRP A 536 11.76 -4.51 -5.92
C TRP A 536 11.52 -4.18 -7.41
N VAL A 537 10.29 -4.26 -7.91
CA VAL A 537 9.89 -3.76 -9.24
C VAL A 537 9.44 -2.30 -9.19
N HIS A 538 8.63 -1.95 -8.18
CA HIS A 538 7.96 -0.64 -8.10
C HIS A 538 8.46 0.25 -6.95
N TYR A 539 8.97 -0.35 -5.87
CA TYR A 539 9.49 0.33 -4.69
C TYR A 539 10.42 -0.61 -3.90
N ILE A 540 11.27 -0.06 -3.04
CA ILE A 540 12.19 -0.82 -2.20
C ILE A 540 11.53 -1.11 -0.83
N PRO A 541 11.28 -2.37 -0.45
CA PRO A 541 10.81 -2.70 0.89
C PRO A 541 11.96 -2.55 1.90
N VAL A 542 11.66 -2.05 3.10
CA VAL A 542 12.64 -1.79 4.17
C VAL A 542 12.09 -2.25 5.52
N GLN A 543 12.91 -2.97 6.30
CA GLN A 543 12.54 -3.47 7.62
C GLN A 543 12.23 -2.31 8.59
N VAL A 544 11.23 -2.50 9.47
CA VAL A 544 10.73 -1.47 10.41
C VAL A 544 11.78 -1.02 11.43
N ASP A 545 12.81 -1.84 11.67
CA ASP A 545 13.96 -1.52 12.51
C ASP A 545 15.09 -0.79 11.76
N LEU A 546 14.94 -0.60 10.44
CA LEU A 546 15.86 0.04 9.48
C LEU A 546 17.21 -0.70 9.29
N SER A 547 17.27 -2.01 9.55
CA SER A 547 18.51 -2.81 9.46
C SER A 547 19.08 -3.03 8.06
N ASP A 548 18.23 -2.95 7.03
CA ASP A 548 18.57 -3.07 5.60
C ASP A 548 18.51 -1.74 4.82
N LEU A 549 18.10 -0.65 5.48
CA LEU A 549 17.93 0.67 4.85
C LEU A 549 19.22 1.19 4.22
N TYR A 550 20.34 1.10 4.95
CA TYR A 550 21.61 1.68 4.51
C TYR A 550 22.20 0.90 3.33
N ASP A 551 22.12 -0.42 3.34
CA ASP A 551 22.60 -1.29 2.27
C ASP A 551 21.78 -1.11 1.00
N SER A 552 20.46 -1.03 1.16
CA SER A 552 19.54 -0.78 0.05
C SER A 552 19.79 0.60 -0.56
N LEU A 553 19.99 1.63 0.27
CA LEU A 553 20.32 2.97 -0.22
C LEU A 553 21.72 3.00 -0.89
N ILE A 554 22.73 2.37 -0.30
CA ILE A 554 24.11 2.33 -0.83
C ILE A 554 24.16 1.56 -2.16
N PHE A 555 23.33 0.53 -2.35
CA PHE A 555 23.20 -0.13 -3.65
C PHE A 555 22.69 0.82 -4.74
N PHE A 556 21.63 1.57 -4.49
CA PHE A 556 21.05 2.45 -5.50
C PHE A 556 21.78 3.80 -5.66
N ARG A 557 22.43 4.31 -4.60
CA ARG A 557 23.08 5.62 -4.54
C ARG A 557 24.62 5.59 -4.60
N GLY A 558 25.23 4.44 -4.32
CA GLY A 558 26.64 4.33 -3.96
C GLY A 558 26.88 4.74 -2.50
N ASP A 559 28.13 4.66 -2.06
CA ASP A 559 28.52 5.07 -0.70
C ASP A 559 28.47 6.61 -0.49
N SER A 560 29.13 7.15 0.54
CA SER A 560 29.14 8.61 0.76
C SER A 560 29.68 9.41 -0.44
N ASN A 561 30.57 8.82 -1.24
CA ASN A 561 31.16 9.43 -2.43
C ASN A 561 30.34 9.19 -3.72
N GLY A 562 29.34 8.30 -3.66
CA GLY A 562 28.67 7.75 -4.84
C GLY A 562 29.40 6.54 -5.47
N GLU A 563 30.43 5.99 -4.81
CA GLU A 563 31.14 4.81 -5.32
C GLU A 563 30.24 3.57 -5.22
N GLY A 564 30.15 2.80 -6.31
CA GLY A 564 29.33 1.58 -6.40
C GLY A 564 27.84 1.80 -6.74
N ALA A 565 27.44 3.00 -7.16
CA ALA A 565 26.04 3.32 -7.43
C ALA A 565 25.42 2.56 -8.60
N HIS A 566 24.28 1.90 -8.38
CA HIS A 566 23.41 1.34 -9.43
C HIS A 566 22.28 2.31 -9.80
N GLU A 567 22.63 3.55 -10.17
CA GLU A 567 21.67 4.64 -10.40
C GLU A 567 20.64 4.32 -11.50
N GLU A 568 21.04 3.62 -12.57
CA GLU A 568 20.12 3.24 -13.65
C GLU A 568 19.05 2.23 -13.17
N LEU A 569 19.40 1.32 -12.24
CA LEU A 569 18.42 0.45 -11.59
C LEU A 569 17.48 1.24 -10.67
N ALA A 570 17.99 2.28 -10.01
CA ALA A 570 17.18 3.18 -9.21
C ALA A 570 16.16 3.95 -10.07
N ARG A 571 16.60 4.44 -11.23
CA ARG A 571 15.77 5.09 -12.25
C ARG A 571 14.70 4.14 -12.81
N GLN A 572 15.08 2.89 -13.11
CA GLN A 572 14.17 1.84 -13.57
C GLN A 572 13.05 1.60 -12.57
N ILE A 573 13.36 1.36 -11.29
CA ILE A 573 12.34 1.10 -10.26
C ILE A 573 11.49 2.34 -9.99
N ALA A 574 12.08 3.55 -9.95
CA ALA A 574 11.33 4.80 -9.77
C ALA A 574 10.27 5.01 -10.87
N LEU A 575 10.65 4.82 -12.15
CA LEU A 575 9.74 4.98 -13.27
C LEU A 575 8.71 3.84 -13.37
N GLN A 576 9.09 2.60 -13.04
CA GLN A 576 8.13 1.49 -12.90
C GLN A 576 7.10 1.78 -11.80
N GLY A 577 7.53 2.27 -10.64
CA GLY A 577 6.66 2.73 -9.56
C GLY A 577 5.68 3.83 -10.00
N ARG A 578 6.16 4.80 -10.78
CA ARG A 578 5.32 5.86 -11.35
C ARG A 578 4.28 5.35 -12.34
N GLU A 579 4.69 4.55 -13.32
CA GLU A 579 3.75 3.99 -14.30
C GLU A 579 2.76 3.03 -13.63
N TRP A 580 3.17 2.29 -12.60
CA TRP A 580 2.25 1.50 -11.78
C TRP A 580 1.23 2.38 -11.05
N SER A 581 1.68 3.45 -10.39
CA SER A 581 0.81 4.41 -9.71
C SER A 581 -0.21 5.06 -10.65
N LYS A 582 0.15 5.29 -11.92
CA LYS A 582 -0.74 5.87 -12.93
C LYS A 582 -1.63 4.86 -13.67
N LYS A 583 -1.30 3.57 -13.65
CA LYS A 583 -2.03 2.52 -14.41
C LYS A 583 -2.87 1.57 -13.53
N TYR A 584 -2.50 1.38 -12.26
CA TYR A 584 -3.15 0.42 -11.34
C TYR A 584 -3.72 1.09 -10.06
N TRP A 585 -3.44 2.38 -9.83
CA TRP A 585 -3.96 3.17 -8.69
C TRP A 585 -4.67 4.46 -9.15
N ARG A 586 -5.44 4.38 -10.23
CA ARG A 586 -6.35 5.46 -10.67
C ARG A 586 -7.60 5.52 -9.77
N ARG A 587 -8.52 6.45 -10.04
CA ARG A 587 -9.82 6.48 -9.35
C ARG A 587 -10.64 5.25 -9.73
N GLU A 588 -10.58 4.82 -10.99
CA GLU A 588 -11.26 3.65 -11.55
C GLU A 588 -10.81 2.34 -10.88
N ASP A 589 -9.51 2.19 -10.59
CA ASP A 589 -8.99 1.02 -9.88
C ASP A 589 -9.48 0.95 -8.42
N ILE A 590 -9.59 2.11 -7.74
CA ILE A 590 -10.18 2.22 -6.40
C ILE A 590 -11.68 1.86 -6.47
N ILE A 591 -12.42 2.38 -7.45
CA ILE A 591 -13.84 2.07 -7.64
C ILE A 591 -14.05 0.57 -7.91
N ALA A 592 -13.24 -0.05 -8.77
CA ALA A 592 -13.35 -1.48 -9.07
C ALA A 592 -13.11 -2.36 -7.82
N TYR A 593 -12.17 -1.98 -6.95
CA TYR A 593 -11.97 -2.64 -5.66
C TYR A 593 -13.13 -2.40 -4.71
N SER A 594 -13.58 -1.15 -4.52
CA SER A 594 -14.70 -0.82 -3.65
C SER A 594 -16.03 -1.43 -4.11
N TYR A 595 -16.28 -1.50 -5.41
CA TYR A 595 -17.44 -2.17 -5.99
C TYR A 595 -17.39 -3.66 -5.64
N ARG A 596 -16.25 -4.33 -5.89
CA ARG A 596 -16.10 -5.74 -5.53
C ARG A 596 -16.27 -5.99 -4.04
N LEU A 597 -15.62 -5.18 -3.21
CA LEU A 597 -15.69 -5.23 -1.75
C LEU A 597 -17.15 -5.21 -1.26
N PHE A 598 -18.02 -4.38 -1.85
CA PHE A 598 -19.43 -4.33 -1.47
C PHE A 598 -20.33 -5.41 -2.09
N LEU A 599 -19.98 -5.98 -3.25
CA LEU A 599 -20.62 -7.21 -3.75
C LEU A 599 -20.38 -8.39 -2.79
N GLU A 600 -19.13 -8.60 -2.37
CA GLU A 600 -18.77 -9.68 -1.44
C GLU A 600 -19.39 -9.43 -0.05
N TYR A 601 -19.31 -8.20 0.48
CA TYR A 601 -19.89 -7.84 1.77
C TYR A 601 -21.40 -8.05 1.82
N ALA A 602 -22.15 -7.56 0.83
CA ALA A 602 -23.60 -7.71 0.79
C ALA A 602 -24.02 -9.18 0.69
N ARG A 603 -23.25 -10.03 0.00
CA ARG A 603 -23.46 -11.48 -0.01
C ARG A 603 -23.24 -12.09 1.38
N ILE A 604 -22.12 -11.79 2.03
CA ILE A 604 -21.78 -12.34 3.35
C ILE A 604 -22.82 -11.98 4.43
N MET A 605 -23.32 -10.74 4.40
CA MET A 605 -24.34 -10.25 5.34
C MET A 605 -25.76 -10.75 5.02
N SER A 606 -25.99 -11.39 3.88
CA SER A 606 -27.31 -11.87 3.45
C SER A 606 -27.77 -13.11 4.23
N LEU A 607 -29.05 -13.13 4.63
CA LEU A 607 -29.73 -14.33 5.13
C LEU A 607 -29.87 -15.43 4.06
N ASP A 608 -29.88 -15.03 2.79
CA ASP A 608 -29.85 -15.92 1.62
C ASP A 608 -28.58 -15.61 0.82
N ARG A 609 -27.52 -16.38 1.08
CA ARG A 609 -26.22 -16.22 0.40
C ARG A 609 -26.25 -16.77 -1.03
N GLU A 610 -27.13 -17.72 -1.34
CA GLU A 610 -27.23 -18.35 -2.66
C GLU A 610 -27.95 -17.46 -3.67
N ALA A 611 -29.04 -16.79 -3.28
CA ALA A 611 -29.67 -15.76 -4.11
C ALA A 611 -28.79 -14.51 -4.34
N MET A 612 -27.65 -14.43 -3.64
CA MET A 612 -26.60 -13.42 -3.76
C MET A 612 -25.32 -13.96 -4.43
N THR A 613 -25.29 -15.21 -4.89
CA THR A 613 -24.18 -15.81 -5.64
C THR A 613 -24.47 -15.78 -7.15
N TYR A 614 -23.44 -15.53 -7.97
CA TYR A 614 -23.51 -15.57 -9.43
C TYR A 614 -23.21 -16.98 -9.95
N GLN A 615 -24.15 -17.54 -10.71
CA GLN A 615 -24.15 -18.94 -11.13
C GLN A 615 -23.65 -19.14 -12.58
N GLY A 616 -22.83 -18.21 -13.09
CA GLY A 616 -22.38 -18.22 -14.49
C GLY A 616 -21.64 -19.49 -14.89
N GLU A 617 -21.93 -19.95 -16.11
CA GLU A 617 -21.22 -21.06 -16.74
C GLU A 617 -19.78 -20.63 -17.06
N GLY A 618 -18.84 -21.51 -16.75
CA GLY A 618 -17.42 -21.32 -17.02
C GLY A 618 -16.78 -22.69 -16.97
N GLU A 619 -16.60 -23.31 -18.13
CA GLU A 619 -16.16 -24.69 -18.23
C GLU A 619 -14.74 -24.85 -17.67
N ILE A 620 -14.60 -25.72 -16.68
CA ILE A 620 -13.28 -26.06 -16.14
C ILE A 620 -12.63 -27.06 -17.11
N HIS A 621 -11.89 -26.54 -18.09
CA HIS A 621 -11.04 -27.35 -18.97
C HIS A 621 -9.83 -27.92 -18.19
N PHE A 622 -10.07 -29.00 -17.45
CA PHE A 622 -9.08 -29.71 -16.62
C PHE A 622 -7.80 -30.12 -17.38
N ASP A 623 -7.84 -30.25 -18.71
CA ASP A 623 -6.69 -30.62 -19.54
C ASP A 623 -5.55 -29.57 -19.56
N ARG A 624 -5.80 -28.32 -19.15
CA ARG A 624 -4.72 -27.35 -18.86
C ARG A 624 -4.11 -27.53 -17.47
N TRP A 625 -4.92 -27.83 -16.45
CA TRP A 625 -4.51 -27.79 -15.04
C TRP A 625 -3.37 -28.75 -14.70
N LYS A 626 -3.37 -29.97 -15.28
CA LYS A 626 -2.37 -31.01 -15.00
C LYS A 626 -0.92 -30.67 -15.41
N LYS A 627 -0.67 -29.53 -16.07
CA LYS A 627 0.69 -29.05 -16.34
C LYS A 627 1.23 -28.07 -15.30
N ASP A 628 0.37 -27.42 -14.53
CA ASP A 628 0.78 -26.40 -13.56
C ASP A 628 0.84 -26.94 -12.12
N GLU A 629 0.06 -27.97 -11.79
CA GLU A 629 0.12 -28.66 -10.48
C GLU A 629 1.49 -29.32 -10.21
N ASP A 630 2.18 -29.82 -11.25
CA ASP A 630 3.55 -30.37 -11.15
C ASP A 630 4.63 -29.28 -10.99
N ILE A 631 4.28 -27.99 -11.06
CA ILE A 631 5.26 -26.87 -11.10
C ILE A 631 5.13 -25.94 -9.88
N MET A 632 3.97 -25.82 -9.24
CA MET A 632 3.78 -24.99 -8.05
C MET A 632 3.17 -25.77 -6.89
N GLN A 633 4.03 -26.39 -6.09
CA GLN A 633 3.73 -26.65 -4.67
C GLN A 633 3.85 -25.33 -3.91
N ASP A 634 2.80 -24.50 -3.95
CA ASP A 634 2.67 -23.39 -3.01
C ASP A 634 2.66 -23.97 -1.57
N PRO A 635 3.45 -23.43 -0.64
CA PRO A 635 3.36 -23.84 0.76
C PRO A 635 1.97 -23.50 1.29
N PRO A 636 1.39 -24.33 2.17
CA PRO A 636 0.06 -24.07 2.69
C PRO A 636 0.05 -22.78 3.51
N LEU A 637 -0.82 -21.83 3.13
CA LEU A 637 -1.12 -20.64 3.93
C LEU A 637 -1.74 -21.10 5.26
N HIS A 638 -0.97 -20.95 6.34
CA HIS A 638 -1.31 -21.30 7.72
C HIS A 638 -1.15 -20.07 8.62
#